data_AF-A0A135YUQ8-F1
#
_entry.id   AF-A0A135YUQ8-F1
#
_cell.length_a   1.000
_cell.length_b   1.000
_cell.length_c   1.000
_cell.angle_alpha   90.00
_cell.angle_beta   90.00
_cell.angle_gamma   90.00
#
_symmetry.space_group_name_H-M   'P 1'
#
loop_
_entity.id
_entity.type
_entity.pdbx_description
1 polymer ?
#
loop_
_entity_poly.entity_id
_entity_poly.type
_entity_poly.pdbx_seq_one_letter_code
_entity_poly.pdbx_strand_id
1 'polypeptide(L)'
;MLKKISSILLATTMLFTVIGNINIRAEANDDVIDYISPNEAYSNFKDKSFFYKVRYNSVFDGYDLGTYIAWYADLEKYGINGVKKGVFDEENPDRIVHEVKDEDTGVVKQTYKSMINADAQDEQNRDFMNISIYNLNSLDYGLYNKITKKFVSKKNMPIKFMPERELSDVAYPEIADGQSKTVRLVCKDKYWMAELSREKDKYKIKVYLTTSEKRNKEEFNEEEFKYSYKIANKEIIKGDAPEKTVEHYDYNGKKIIYKLKEAEIQLDKLTQYINIDLKKENYPNTNHNGTFKMEVMIDPSFDSDFSSDTMGLKKLEIRGYPFEQPQKPYTKKIEDLFTKQIFDNSNCSENNFSFRKNGGYNVEDEYRYTIDGSEPTINSKELYYFGDAYDKDGQGMPTYNLSINESENGVGREGISNQYLDGGKLTIKVRSFRDGQPSSKVFTYDLKVSKRSIDVVSDLKVVKIKFNGQSKSFDQANIGINRYVFDENMGIAPLYYDTRAEIKKINITDTIKEKLKNKKIGRYYPLSISLLDKDGKPADIPNGWENEQLKDYTKGKPLLTLSLLNLDENEVEPLKLNNSLKLYEIKDDGNIQEVVDDYNIELAKYGLKVVSGKLNAKIPIDKPVSKYIMAEENSYTEPVVEDLNKLKTNTNKEIDKLPNLSTEEKTKYKSRVNSATTKAEVEKILKEAKDADDKEAKEANDKEANKAEVYSVPVRMLQAHSDTASMGEKALDGNVIVRKKDNKYSYEVAFKGLEFMNMYGHLWGLNIYDSSFTSSKSEARVLKKFMDKNLKGKQMEFPKVYAFDKNSKENTINIEVYVDAMDAIKNNAQSYDDIVKGAGRQNARLFLDWSKAKKVEDNQGNDSDNQGNDSNEVAKRLAGDDRYETAIKISKDNFKSADTVVLASGTNSADALAASSLATSKSAPILLTKRKKIGKNVFDEIKRLNANNVIVVGGKVSISEKVVSDLKNKNITVKRLAGDNRYETSYEIAKELLKSNKAKEAIIVNGFKNADALSVSSLATKENLPILLNDGNRLSKDIKNIVGDSNIKKMYIIGGRASLPKRIEDNIKALDVEYERLAGEDRYETSSKIAKYAYENSDKVILASGENSIDALAAGVLTKMEKAPMLLVQKRRIPKSISNRIEESKAKKFLLIGGEKTISDRVKDKVEGLLK
;
A
#
# COMPACT_ATOMS: atom_id res chain seq x y z
N MET A 1 -27.79 58.24 0.97
CA MET A 1 -26.94 57.03 0.99
C MET A 1 -27.12 56.19 2.27
N LEU A 2 -26.84 56.70 3.48
CA LEU A 2 -26.91 55.92 4.74
C LEU A 2 -28.23 55.18 5.03
N LYS A 3 -29.42 55.75 4.73
CA LYS A 3 -30.70 55.01 4.88
C LYS A 3 -30.88 53.83 3.91
N LYS A 4 -30.23 53.83 2.73
CA LYS A 4 -30.25 52.68 1.80
C LYS A 4 -29.22 51.62 2.20
N ILE A 5 -28.11 52.01 2.84
CA ILE A 5 -27.15 51.07 3.44
C ILE A 5 -27.82 50.27 4.57
N SER A 6 -28.63 50.91 5.43
CA SER A 6 -29.35 50.21 6.50
C SER A 6 -30.35 49.14 6.03
N SER A 7 -31.00 49.31 4.87
CA SER A 7 -31.95 48.31 4.34
C SER A 7 -31.23 47.08 3.79
N ILE A 8 -30.10 47.28 3.10
CA ILE A 8 -29.30 46.19 2.52
C ILE A 8 -28.60 45.41 3.64
N LEU A 9 -28.06 46.10 4.65
CA LEU A 9 -27.41 45.47 5.80
C LEU A 9 -28.34 44.52 6.60
N LEU A 10 -29.66 44.78 6.57
CA LEU A 10 -30.68 43.95 7.21
C LEU A 10 -31.13 42.75 6.36
N ALA A 11 -31.04 42.85 5.02
CA ALA A 11 -31.32 41.72 4.13
C ALA A 11 -30.16 40.71 4.09
N THR A 12 -28.91 41.18 4.17
CA THR A 12 -27.70 40.33 4.15
C THR A 12 -27.51 39.53 5.45
N THR A 13 -28.29 39.79 6.51
CA THR A 13 -28.14 39.14 7.83
C THR A 13 -29.09 37.97 8.11
N MET A 14 -29.97 37.57 7.17
CA MET A 14 -30.94 36.46 7.39
C MET A 14 -30.81 35.24 6.47
N LEU A 15 -29.93 35.24 5.46
CA LEU A 15 -29.80 34.11 4.51
C LEU A 15 -28.36 33.61 4.37
N PHE A 16 -27.84 33.03 5.46
CA PHE A 16 -26.70 32.11 5.43
C PHE A 16 -27.07 30.77 6.08
N THR A 17 -27.73 29.91 5.32
CA THR A 17 -27.67 28.45 5.51
C THR A 17 -27.74 27.76 4.14
N VAL A 18 -26.63 27.08 3.80
CA VAL A 18 -26.51 25.80 3.07
C VAL A 18 -27.48 25.50 1.90
N ILE A 19 -26.88 25.15 0.75
CA ILE A 19 -27.47 24.67 -0.52
C ILE A 19 -28.08 25.79 -1.39
N GLY A 20 -27.88 25.66 -2.70
CA GLY A 20 -28.04 26.76 -3.66
C GLY A 20 -29.47 27.10 -4.02
N ASN A 21 -29.62 28.23 -4.72
CA ASN A 21 -30.69 28.45 -5.69
C ASN A 21 -30.31 29.56 -6.67
N ILE A 22 -30.72 29.38 -7.93
CA ILE A 22 -30.84 30.45 -8.92
C ILE A 22 -32.01 31.34 -8.48
N ASN A 23 -31.95 32.64 -8.75
CA ASN A 23 -33.17 33.43 -8.89
C ASN A 23 -33.07 34.43 -10.05
N ILE A 24 -33.79 34.10 -11.11
CA ILE A 24 -34.19 34.99 -12.20
C ILE A 24 -35.35 35.83 -11.68
N ARG A 25 -35.43 37.11 -12.06
CA ARG A 25 -36.74 37.70 -12.36
C ARG A 25 -36.66 38.85 -13.36
N ALA A 26 -37.32 38.63 -14.49
CA ALA A 26 -37.74 39.66 -15.43
C ALA A 26 -38.92 40.45 -14.87
N GLU A 27 -39.18 41.62 -15.45
CA GLU A 27 -40.48 42.33 -15.56
C GLU A 27 -40.19 43.61 -16.40
N ALA A 28 -40.92 43.96 -17.45
CA ALA A 28 -41.97 43.26 -18.19
C ALA A 28 -41.88 43.64 -19.69
N ASN A 29 -42.38 42.78 -20.59
CA ASN A 29 -42.26 42.86 -22.06
C ASN A 29 -40.91 42.37 -22.65
N ASP A 30 -40.31 41.34 -22.06
CA ASP A 30 -39.42 40.44 -22.83
C ASP A 30 -40.26 39.68 -23.87
N ASP A 31 -39.86 39.74 -25.13
CA ASP A 31 -40.51 39.03 -26.26
C ASP A 31 -39.50 38.20 -27.09
N VAL A 32 -38.21 38.14 -26.70
CA VAL A 32 -37.17 37.42 -27.46
C VAL A 32 -36.19 36.65 -26.56
N ILE A 33 -36.06 35.35 -26.86
CA ILE A 33 -35.13 34.39 -26.26
C ILE A 33 -33.89 34.19 -27.16
N ASP A 34 -32.72 34.27 -26.54
CA ASP A 34 -31.47 33.52 -26.76
C ASP A 34 -31.04 32.96 -28.15
N TYR A 35 -29.95 33.55 -28.66
CA TYR A 35 -28.73 32.88 -29.18
C TYR A 35 -28.67 32.28 -30.62
N ILE A 36 -27.78 32.81 -31.47
CA ILE A 36 -27.31 32.21 -32.76
C ILE A 36 -25.79 32.47 -32.96
N SER A 37 -25.06 31.53 -33.60
CA SER A 37 -23.59 31.53 -33.71
C SER A 37 -23.01 32.25 -34.97
N PRO A 38 -21.70 32.63 -35.01
CA PRO A 38 -21.22 33.71 -35.87
C PRO A 38 -20.68 33.36 -37.28
N ASN A 39 -20.55 32.08 -37.67
CA ASN A 39 -19.65 31.68 -38.77
C ASN A 39 -20.06 32.13 -40.19
N GLU A 40 -21.28 32.60 -40.42
CA GLU A 40 -21.74 32.99 -41.77
C GLU A 40 -21.64 34.50 -42.08
N ALA A 41 -21.35 35.34 -41.08
CA ALA A 41 -21.34 36.80 -41.26
C ALA A 41 -20.06 37.38 -41.90
N TYR A 42 -18.95 36.62 -41.91
CA TYR A 42 -17.61 37.14 -42.25
C TYR A 42 -17.37 37.36 -43.75
N SER A 43 -18.19 36.75 -44.62
CA SER A 43 -17.98 36.69 -46.07
C SER A 43 -18.40 37.94 -46.83
N ASN A 44 -19.38 38.70 -46.34
CA ASN A 44 -20.07 39.75 -47.10
C ASN A 44 -19.68 41.21 -46.78
N PHE A 45 -18.74 41.45 -45.85
CA PHE A 45 -18.31 42.82 -45.53
C PHE A 45 -17.14 43.32 -46.39
N LYS A 46 -17.29 44.57 -46.87
CA LYS A 46 -16.38 45.21 -47.85
C LYS A 46 -15.16 45.88 -47.23
N ASP A 47 -15.20 46.19 -45.94
CA ASP A 47 -14.06 46.57 -45.10
C ASP A 47 -14.02 45.62 -43.90
N LYS A 48 -12.84 45.04 -43.63
CA LYS A 48 -12.64 43.95 -42.66
C LYS A 48 -11.81 44.37 -41.44
N SER A 49 -11.48 45.66 -41.32
CA SER A 49 -10.63 46.21 -40.26
C SER A 49 -11.19 46.05 -38.83
N PHE A 50 -12.50 45.89 -38.67
CA PHE A 50 -13.18 45.79 -37.37
C PHE A 50 -12.83 44.51 -36.57
N PHE A 51 -12.78 43.35 -37.22
CA PHE A 51 -12.59 42.07 -36.51
C PHE A 51 -11.23 41.90 -35.84
N TYR A 52 -10.23 42.68 -36.25
CA TYR A 52 -8.87 42.57 -35.72
C TYR A 52 -8.67 43.17 -34.32
N LYS A 53 -9.66 43.87 -33.75
CA LYS A 53 -9.53 44.51 -32.43
C LYS A 53 -10.18 43.78 -31.26
N VAL A 54 -10.88 42.67 -31.50
CA VAL A 54 -11.55 41.87 -30.45
C VAL A 54 -10.61 40.86 -29.77
N ARG A 55 -9.48 40.52 -30.40
CA ARG A 55 -8.64 39.37 -30.02
C ARG A 55 -7.66 39.61 -28.85
N TYR A 56 -7.70 40.75 -28.16
CA TYR A 56 -6.58 41.18 -27.30
C TYR A 56 -6.95 41.81 -25.94
N ASN A 57 -7.86 41.19 -25.17
CA ASN A 57 -7.70 40.97 -23.73
C ASN A 57 -8.91 40.26 -23.09
N SER A 58 -8.88 38.93 -23.07
CA SER A 58 -9.45 38.14 -21.99
C SER A 58 -8.39 37.13 -21.52
N VAL A 59 -7.97 37.26 -20.26
CA VAL A 59 -7.22 36.23 -19.53
C VAL A 59 -8.10 35.78 -18.38
N PHE A 60 -8.95 34.80 -18.68
CA PHE A 60 -9.40 33.76 -17.77
C PHE A 60 -9.58 32.49 -18.60
N ASP A 61 -9.43 31.32 -17.96
CA ASP A 61 -9.73 30.04 -18.60
C ASP A 61 -11.17 30.02 -19.14
N GLY A 62 -11.37 29.22 -20.19
CA GLY A 62 -12.39 29.49 -21.21
C GLY A 62 -13.86 29.60 -20.76
N TYR A 63 -14.63 30.14 -21.71
CA TYR A 63 -16.09 30.32 -21.77
C TYR A 63 -16.62 31.73 -21.36
N ASP A 64 -17.34 32.33 -22.32
CA ASP A 64 -18.15 33.58 -22.31
C ASP A 64 -17.49 34.97 -22.16
N LEU A 65 -17.42 35.73 -23.27
CA LEU A 65 -17.42 37.21 -23.27
C LEU A 65 -17.92 37.86 -24.58
N GLY A 66 -19.08 37.45 -25.09
CA GLY A 66 -19.65 38.00 -26.33
C GLY A 66 -20.22 39.43 -26.25
N THR A 67 -20.38 40.01 -25.05
CA THR A 67 -21.39 41.05 -24.80
C THR A 67 -20.95 42.19 -23.85
N TYR A 68 -19.76 42.76 -24.04
CA TYR A 68 -19.35 44.03 -23.39
C TYR A 68 -18.54 44.91 -24.37
N ILE A 69 -19.10 45.39 -25.49
CA ILE A 69 -20.14 46.43 -25.66
C ILE A 69 -19.50 47.67 -26.32
N ALA A 70 -20.16 48.22 -27.35
CA ALA A 70 -19.72 49.39 -28.11
C ALA A 70 -19.92 50.75 -27.39
N TRP A 71 -19.95 50.76 -26.05
CA TRP A 71 -20.20 51.92 -25.18
C TRP A 71 -19.15 51.87 -24.04
N TYR A 72 -18.22 52.80 -23.86
CA TYR A 72 -18.16 54.20 -24.24
C TYR A 72 -16.68 54.60 -24.46
N ALA A 73 -16.30 55.41 -25.43
CA ALA A 73 -16.98 55.95 -26.62
C ALA A 73 -15.82 56.47 -27.56
N ASP A 74 -15.99 57.06 -28.74
CA ASP A 74 -17.14 57.77 -29.28
C ASP A 74 -16.94 58.02 -30.79
N LEU A 75 -17.53 57.12 -31.57
CA LEU A 75 -18.48 57.36 -32.65
C LEU A 75 -18.44 58.72 -33.43
N GLU A 76 -18.32 59.90 -32.80
CA GLU A 76 -18.30 61.23 -33.48
C GLU A 76 -17.48 61.26 -34.75
N LYS A 77 -16.19 60.91 -34.61
CA LYS A 77 -15.19 61.33 -35.59
C LYS A 77 -15.23 60.54 -36.89
N TYR A 78 -16.17 59.60 -37.00
CA TYR A 78 -16.46 58.80 -38.18
C TYR A 78 -17.91 58.94 -38.65
N GLY A 79 -18.67 59.91 -38.11
CA GLY A 79 -20.01 60.30 -38.60
C GLY A 79 -21.17 60.13 -37.61
N ILE A 80 -20.93 60.06 -36.29
CA ILE A 80 -21.97 59.77 -35.28
C ILE A 80 -21.76 60.65 -34.01
N ASN A 81 -22.19 61.93 -34.05
CA ASN A 81 -21.75 63.01 -33.13
C ASN A 81 -22.17 62.89 -31.61
N GLY A 82 -21.40 63.44 -30.63
CA GLY A 82 -21.31 62.99 -29.20
C GLY A 82 -20.17 63.36 -28.15
N VAL A 83 -18.85 63.49 -28.41
CA VAL A 83 -17.75 63.19 -27.40
C VAL A 83 -17.48 64.24 -26.31
N LYS A 84 -16.89 63.76 -25.18
CA LYS A 84 -15.88 64.50 -24.38
C LYS A 84 -14.63 63.65 -24.02
N LYS A 85 -13.45 64.29 -24.02
CA LYS A 85 -12.12 63.70 -23.70
C LYS A 85 -11.64 64.02 -22.27
N GLY A 86 -10.76 63.16 -21.71
CA GLY A 86 -9.99 63.39 -20.47
C GLY A 86 -8.50 63.73 -20.70
N VAL A 87 -7.81 64.22 -19.67
CA VAL A 87 -6.50 64.92 -19.74
C VAL A 87 -5.41 64.20 -18.90
N PHE A 88 -4.13 64.43 -19.21
CA PHE A 88 -2.96 63.89 -18.51
C PHE A 88 -2.56 64.70 -17.26
N ASP A 89 -1.80 64.08 -16.36
CA ASP A 89 -1.12 64.73 -15.23
C ASP A 89 0.14 65.46 -15.74
N GLU A 90 0.22 66.78 -15.57
CA GLU A 90 1.35 67.59 -16.07
C GLU A 90 2.63 67.47 -15.22
N GLU A 91 2.56 66.93 -13.98
CA GLU A 91 3.74 66.70 -13.13
C GLU A 91 4.23 65.24 -13.15
N ASN A 92 3.41 64.27 -13.59
CA ASN A 92 3.79 62.86 -13.76
C ASN A 92 3.29 62.26 -15.10
N PRO A 93 4.10 62.31 -16.18
CA PRO A 93 3.67 61.89 -17.53
C PRO A 93 3.17 60.45 -17.68
N ASP A 94 3.52 59.56 -16.73
CA ASP A 94 3.13 58.14 -16.74
C ASP A 94 1.75 57.88 -16.12
N ARG A 95 0.93 58.92 -15.85
CA ARG A 95 -0.41 58.81 -15.23
C ARG A 95 -1.46 59.65 -15.95
N ILE A 96 -2.64 59.06 -16.20
CA ILE A 96 -3.84 59.75 -16.73
C ILE A 96 -4.74 60.16 -15.57
N VAL A 97 -5.42 61.32 -15.65
CA VAL A 97 -6.38 61.83 -14.63
C VAL A 97 -7.83 61.54 -15.03
N HIS A 98 -8.69 61.21 -14.07
CA HIS A 98 -10.13 60.99 -14.27
C HIS A 98 -11.00 61.79 -13.29
N GLU A 99 -11.75 62.77 -13.81
CA GLU A 99 -12.76 63.56 -13.11
C GLU A 99 -14.16 62.90 -13.06
N VAL A 100 -14.86 63.01 -11.93
CA VAL A 100 -16.22 62.47 -11.70
C VAL A 100 -17.11 63.55 -11.08
N LYS A 101 -18.09 64.06 -11.84
CA LYS A 101 -19.08 65.05 -11.37
C LYS A 101 -20.28 64.36 -10.72
N ASP A 102 -20.59 64.72 -9.49
CA ASP A 102 -21.84 64.44 -8.79
C ASP A 102 -22.94 65.32 -9.40
N GLU A 103 -24.08 64.75 -9.82
CA GLU A 103 -25.11 65.50 -10.59
C GLU A 103 -26.34 65.94 -9.80
N ASP A 104 -26.56 65.43 -8.57
CA ASP A 104 -27.51 66.07 -7.65
C ASP A 104 -26.94 67.42 -7.12
N THR A 105 -25.60 67.55 -7.04
CA THR A 105 -24.93 68.77 -6.52
C THR A 105 -24.09 69.55 -7.53
N GLY A 106 -23.66 68.93 -8.63
CA GLY A 106 -22.78 69.53 -9.64
C GLY A 106 -21.27 69.55 -9.30
N VAL A 107 -20.76 68.68 -8.42
CA VAL A 107 -19.37 68.78 -7.88
C VAL A 107 -18.44 67.64 -8.36
N VAL A 108 -17.22 67.98 -8.81
CA VAL A 108 -16.26 67.06 -9.47
C VAL A 108 -15.15 66.52 -8.52
N LYS A 109 -14.66 65.26 -8.69
CA LYS A 109 -13.50 64.64 -7.98
C LYS A 109 -12.60 63.74 -8.86
N GLN A 110 -11.29 63.62 -8.56
CA GLN A 110 -10.24 63.04 -9.47
C GLN A 110 -9.50 61.73 -9.00
N THR A 111 -9.05 60.84 -9.93
CA THR A 111 -8.16 59.61 -9.70
C THR A 111 -7.30 59.16 -10.94
N TYR A 112 -6.32 58.21 -10.84
CA TYR A 112 -5.20 58.00 -11.84
C TYR A 112 -4.67 56.54 -12.18
N LYS A 113 -4.11 56.23 -13.41
CA LYS A 113 -3.42 54.93 -13.83
C LYS A 113 -2.58 54.91 -15.18
N SER A 114 -1.91 53.78 -15.59
CA SER A 114 -0.94 53.62 -16.76
C SER A 114 -1.08 52.33 -17.68
N MET A 115 -0.34 52.20 -18.83
CA MET A 115 -0.59 51.23 -19.97
C MET A 115 0.64 50.58 -20.72
N ILE A 116 0.62 49.27 -21.11
CA ILE A 116 1.22 48.62 -22.34
C ILE A 116 0.63 47.19 -22.58
N ASN A 117 0.03 46.88 -23.77
CA ASN A 117 0.08 45.57 -24.52
C ASN A 117 -0.94 45.48 -25.68
N ALA A 118 -0.52 45.12 -26.91
CA ALA A 118 -1.36 44.61 -28.03
C ALA A 118 -0.51 44.11 -29.23
N ASP A 119 -0.90 43.00 -29.89
CA ASP A 119 -1.16 42.89 -31.36
C ASP A 119 -1.26 41.44 -31.88
N ALA A 120 -2.23 41.20 -32.78
CA ALA A 120 -2.45 39.90 -33.44
C ALA A 120 -3.02 40.07 -34.86
N GLN A 121 -2.16 40.21 -35.88
CA GLN A 121 -2.55 40.23 -37.32
C GLN A 121 -1.79 39.27 -38.25
N ASP A 122 -0.69 38.65 -37.83
CA ASP A 122 0.29 38.06 -38.76
C ASP A 122 0.17 36.52 -38.95
N GLU A 123 -1.04 35.96 -38.87
CA GLU A 123 -1.25 34.51 -39.04
C GLU A 123 -1.19 34.05 -40.51
N GLN A 124 -1.37 34.93 -41.51
CA GLN A 124 -1.33 34.54 -42.93
C GLN A 124 0.08 34.46 -43.54
N ASN A 125 1.13 34.84 -42.80
CA ASN A 125 2.52 34.67 -43.22
C ASN A 125 3.24 33.48 -42.55
N ARG A 126 2.54 32.71 -41.68
CA ARG A 126 3.15 31.67 -40.83
C ARG A 126 3.28 30.26 -41.43
N ASP A 127 2.62 29.96 -42.54
CA ASP A 127 2.65 28.61 -43.14
C ASP A 127 3.95 28.25 -43.89
N PHE A 128 4.96 29.13 -43.81
CA PHE A 128 6.14 29.11 -44.63
C PHE A 128 7.38 28.61 -43.88
N MET A 129 7.69 27.34 -44.18
CA MET A 129 8.73 26.48 -43.60
C MET A 129 8.48 26.01 -42.17
N ASN A 130 8.83 24.75 -41.93
CA ASN A 130 8.41 24.02 -40.75
C ASN A 130 9.64 23.69 -39.89
N ILE A 131 9.96 24.57 -38.95
CA ILE A 131 10.56 24.17 -37.68
C ILE A 131 9.51 24.48 -36.61
N SER A 132 9.38 23.58 -35.64
CA SER A 132 8.49 23.61 -34.46
C SER A 132 7.81 24.96 -34.12
N ILE A 133 6.53 24.90 -33.75
CA ILE A 133 5.64 26.01 -33.30
C ILE A 133 6.17 26.81 -32.07
N TYR A 134 7.38 26.50 -31.59
CA TYR A 134 8.03 27.08 -30.42
C TYR A 134 9.07 28.19 -30.71
N ASN A 135 9.27 28.56 -31.98
CA ASN A 135 10.12 29.70 -32.37
C ASN A 135 9.31 30.94 -32.79
N LEU A 136 8.37 31.36 -31.94
CA LEU A 136 7.65 32.64 -32.07
C LEU A 136 8.16 33.67 -31.06
N ASN A 137 9.34 34.22 -31.32
CA ASN A 137 9.76 35.52 -30.80
C ASN A 137 10.04 36.46 -31.97
N SER A 138 9.02 37.21 -32.38
CA SER A 138 9.16 38.31 -33.32
C SER A 138 9.88 39.48 -32.64
N LEU A 139 11.16 39.68 -32.96
CA LEU A 139 11.88 40.88 -32.59
C LEU A 139 11.63 41.93 -33.69
N ASP A 140 10.78 42.92 -33.40
CA ASP A 140 10.43 43.97 -34.36
C ASP A 140 11.65 44.86 -34.67
N TYR A 141 12.24 44.61 -35.84
CA TYR A 141 13.41 45.32 -36.37
C TYR A 141 13.19 46.84 -36.50
N GLY A 142 11.93 47.30 -36.53
CA GLY A 142 11.54 48.70 -36.57
C GLY A 142 11.78 49.46 -35.26
N LEU A 143 11.66 48.80 -34.10
CA LEU A 143 11.81 49.44 -32.80
C LEU A 143 13.29 49.65 -32.43
N TYR A 144 14.15 48.70 -32.80
CA TYR A 144 15.59 48.72 -32.53
C TYR A 144 16.28 49.98 -33.08
N ASN A 145 15.98 50.38 -34.31
CA ASN A 145 16.55 51.56 -34.97
C ASN A 145 16.16 52.92 -34.35
N LYS A 146 15.14 52.96 -33.46
CA LYS A 146 14.73 54.18 -32.75
C LYS A 146 15.51 54.42 -31.45
N ILE A 147 15.99 53.36 -30.80
CA ILE A 147 16.56 53.42 -29.45
C ILE A 147 18.08 53.66 -29.47
N THR A 148 18.79 53.11 -30.46
CA THR A 148 20.25 53.24 -30.62
C THR A 148 20.76 54.68 -30.77
N LYS A 149 19.90 55.65 -31.06
CA LYS A 149 20.30 57.07 -31.20
C LYS A 149 20.55 57.83 -29.89
N LYS A 150 20.28 57.28 -28.70
CA LYS A 150 20.17 58.12 -27.48
C LYS A 150 21.14 57.84 -26.32
N PHE A 151 21.76 56.66 -26.17
CA PHE A 151 22.58 56.40 -24.97
C PHE A 151 23.90 55.64 -25.22
N VAL A 152 25.01 56.37 -25.04
CA VAL A 152 26.36 55.85 -24.87
C VAL A 152 26.87 56.27 -23.50
N SER A 153 27.05 55.33 -22.55
CA SER A 153 28.26 55.29 -21.69
C SER A 153 28.34 54.12 -20.69
N LYS A 154 29.49 53.43 -20.75
CA LYS A 154 30.31 52.81 -19.68
C LYS A 154 29.74 51.73 -18.73
N LYS A 155 30.52 50.63 -18.66
CA LYS A 155 30.61 49.59 -17.62
C LYS A 155 29.53 48.50 -17.57
N ASN A 156 29.23 47.94 -18.74
CA ASN A 156 29.50 46.54 -19.09
C ASN A 156 29.49 46.46 -20.62
N MET A 157 30.25 45.56 -21.25
CA MET A 157 30.17 45.42 -22.72
C MET A 157 28.79 44.87 -23.09
N PRO A 158 27.96 45.57 -23.89
CA PRO A 158 26.67 45.05 -24.31
C PRO A 158 26.85 43.82 -25.20
N ILE A 159 25.86 42.91 -25.21
CA ILE A 159 25.78 41.92 -26.28
C ILE A 159 25.38 42.70 -27.54
N LYS A 160 26.33 42.88 -28.46
CA LYS A 160 26.08 43.52 -29.76
C LYS A 160 25.28 42.58 -30.66
N PHE A 161 23.95 42.55 -30.51
CA PHE A 161 23.11 42.26 -31.67
C PHE A 161 23.31 43.41 -32.67
N MET A 162 24.23 43.23 -33.61
CA MET A 162 24.51 44.24 -34.62
C MET A 162 23.31 44.32 -35.59
N PRO A 163 22.73 45.50 -35.82
CA PRO A 163 21.82 45.68 -36.95
C PRO A 163 22.59 45.46 -38.25
N GLU A 164 21.88 45.18 -39.36
CA GLU A 164 22.44 45.01 -40.71
C GLU A 164 23.45 46.10 -41.13
N ARG A 165 23.34 47.32 -40.57
CA ARG A 165 24.25 48.45 -40.83
C ARG A 165 25.53 48.49 -39.98
N GLU A 166 25.67 47.72 -38.91
CA GLU A 166 26.92 47.66 -38.12
C GLU A 166 27.83 46.48 -38.49
N LEU A 167 27.33 45.49 -39.26
CA LEU A 167 28.14 44.37 -39.78
C LEU A 167 29.25 44.82 -40.76
N SER A 168 29.28 46.10 -41.16
CA SER A 168 30.38 46.72 -41.91
C SER A 168 31.66 46.90 -41.10
N ASP A 169 31.54 46.99 -39.77
CA ASP A 169 32.63 47.43 -38.89
C ASP A 169 33.37 46.25 -38.22
N VAL A 170 32.93 45.02 -38.49
CA VAL A 170 33.60 43.78 -38.06
C VAL A 170 34.42 43.23 -39.22
N ALA A 171 35.69 42.93 -38.96
CA ALA A 171 36.55 42.31 -39.96
C ALA A 171 36.02 40.93 -40.34
N TYR A 172 35.72 40.72 -41.62
CA TYR A 172 35.39 39.41 -42.16
C TYR A 172 36.60 38.46 -42.00
N PRO A 173 36.37 37.15 -41.82
CA PRO A 173 37.47 36.20 -41.61
C PRO A 173 38.45 36.22 -42.79
N GLU A 174 39.70 36.59 -42.52
CA GLU A 174 40.79 36.47 -43.49
C GLU A 174 41.02 34.99 -43.81
N ILE A 175 41.02 34.67 -45.10
CA ILE A 175 41.28 33.32 -45.63
C ILE A 175 42.30 33.45 -46.77
N ALA A 176 43.42 32.74 -46.62
CA ALA A 176 44.45 32.65 -47.64
C ALA A 176 43.99 31.77 -48.82
N ASP A 177 44.58 31.97 -49.99
CA ASP A 177 44.28 31.15 -51.16
C ASP A 177 44.57 29.66 -50.89
N GLY A 178 43.64 28.78 -51.28
CA GLY A 178 43.73 27.34 -51.01
C GLY A 178 43.41 26.90 -49.58
N GLN A 179 43.02 27.82 -48.67
CA GLN A 179 42.52 27.46 -47.34
C GLN A 179 40.98 27.44 -47.29
N SER A 180 40.44 26.66 -46.35
CA SER A 180 39.04 26.71 -45.95
C SER A 180 38.89 27.01 -44.46
N LYS A 181 37.75 27.61 -44.10
CA LYS A 181 37.35 27.91 -42.72
C LYS A 181 35.85 27.76 -42.58
N THR A 182 35.39 27.23 -41.46
CA THR A 182 33.98 27.25 -41.09
C THR A 182 33.50 28.68 -40.87
N VAL A 183 32.40 29.06 -41.51
CA VAL A 183 31.69 30.33 -41.30
C VAL A 183 30.21 30.07 -41.06
N ARG A 184 29.55 31.08 -40.49
CA ARG A 184 28.10 31.13 -40.42
C ARG A 184 27.56 31.95 -41.59
N LEU A 185 26.53 31.43 -42.25
CA LEU A 185 25.63 32.14 -43.17
C LEU A 185 24.38 32.58 -42.42
N VAL A 186 23.95 33.84 -42.52
CA VAL A 186 22.74 34.36 -41.85
C VAL A 186 21.71 34.91 -42.85
N CYS A 187 20.43 34.71 -42.58
CA CYS A 187 19.28 35.29 -43.27
C CYS A 187 18.23 35.65 -42.21
N LYS A 188 18.03 36.96 -41.97
CA LYS A 188 17.19 37.46 -40.86
C LYS A 188 17.61 36.84 -39.51
N ASP A 189 16.75 36.04 -38.90
CA ASP A 189 16.90 35.36 -37.62
C ASP A 189 17.41 33.91 -37.74
N LYS A 190 17.71 33.44 -38.96
CA LYS A 190 18.11 32.06 -39.26
C LYS A 190 19.56 32.00 -39.72
N TYR A 191 20.24 30.89 -39.44
CA TYR A 191 21.58 30.66 -39.96
C TYR A 191 21.84 29.23 -40.44
N TRP A 192 22.92 29.07 -41.19
CA TRP A 192 23.48 27.78 -41.58
C TRP A 192 24.99 27.82 -41.43
N MET A 193 25.60 26.69 -41.07
CA MET A 193 27.05 26.56 -41.13
C MET A 193 27.50 26.17 -42.52
N ALA A 194 28.58 26.80 -42.97
CA ALA A 194 29.17 26.55 -44.26
C ALA A 194 30.70 26.48 -44.19
N GLU A 195 31.30 25.69 -45.06
CA GLU A 195 32.73 25.75 -45.33
C GLU A 195 32.97 26.85 -46.38
N LEU A 196 33.62 27.94 -45.96
CA LEU A 196 34.11 28.99 -46.84
C LEU A 196 35.54 28.64 -47.26
N SER A 197 35.78 28.61 -48.56
CA SER A 197 37.10 28.40 -49.16
C SER A 197 37.42 29.51 -50.14
N ARG A 198 38.71 29.78 -50.35
CA ARG A 198 39.19 30.75 -51.34
C ARG A 198 39.93 30.04 -52.46
N GLU A 199 39.54 30.34 -53.70
CA GLU A 199 40.21 29.92 -54.92
C GLU A 199 40.50 31.17 -55.78
N LYS A 200 41.75 31.62 -55.77
CA LYS A 200 42.23 32.85 -56.44
C LYS A 200 41.47 34.09 -55.94
N ASP A 201 40.78 34.77 -56.86
CA ASP A 201 40.01 36.00 -56.62
C ASP A 201 38.56 35.74 -56.18
N LYS A 202 38.18 34.47 -56.00
CA LYS A 202 36.80 34.05 -55.71
C LYS A 202 36.72 33.22 -54.44
N TYR A 203 35.54 33.26 -53.84
CA TYR A 203 35.20 32.47 -52.67
C TYR A 203 34.15 31.44 -53.03
N LYS A 204 34.20 30.29 -52.37
CA LYS A 204 33.19 29.23 -52.47
C LYS A 204 32.69 28.86 -51.09
N ILE A 205 31.39 28.64 -51.02
CA ILE A 205 30.63 28.31 -49.83
C ILE A 205 30.00 26.95 -50.07
N LYS A 206 30.35 25.96 -49.26
CA LYS A 206 29.64 24.67 -49.20
C LYS A 206 28.73 24.66 -47.99
N VAL A 207 27.44 24.45 -48.20
CA VAL A 207 26.41 24.47 -47.16
C VAL A 207 25.51 23.24 -47.31
N TYR A 208 25.09 22.63 -46.20
CA TYR A 208 24.11 21.56 -46.22
C TYR A 208 22.69 22.15 -46.15
N LEU A 209 21.87 21.86 -47.16
CA LEU A 209 20.49 22.33 -47.28
C LEU A 209 19.52 21.17 -47.12
N THR A 210 18.44 21.39 -46.36
CA THR A 210 17.39 20.39 -46.10
C THR A 210 16.66 20.09 -47.40
N THR A 211 16.64 18.84 -47.85
CA THR A 211 15.91 18.39 -49.05
C THR A 211 14.59 17.71 -48.71
N SER A 212 14.48 17.07 -47.54
CA SER A 212 13.20 16.65 -47.00
C SER A 212 13.14 16.65 -45.48
N GLU A 213 11.93 16.65 -44.95
CA GLU A 213 11.59 16.63 -43.53
C GLU A 213 10.41 15.68 -43.32
N LYS A 214 10.54 14.75 -42.37
CA LYS A 214 9.47 13.84 -41.95
C LYS A 214 9.09 14.04 -40.49
N ARG A 215 7.78 14.08 -40.22
CA ARG A 215 7.21 14.18 -38.86
C ARG A 215 6.24 13.05 -38.59
N ASN A 216 6.36 12.45 -37.40
CA ASN A 216 5.42 11.45 -36.91
C ASN A 216 4.32 12.12 -36.07
N LYS A 217 3.12 12.26 -36.63
CA LYS A 217 1.91 12.63 -35.88
C LYS A 217 1.21 11.37 -35.39
N GLU A 218 0.59 11.44 -34.22
CA GLU A 218 -0.27 10.35 -33.74
C GLU A 218 -1.62 10.40 -34.46
N GLU A 219 -2.16 9.20 -34.71
CA GLU A 219 -3.48 8.87 -35.27
C GLU A 219 -3.68 9.00 -36.80
N PHE A 220 -3.26 10.05 -37.52
CA PHE A 220 -3.46 10.11 -38.99
C PHE A 220 -2.31 10.74 -39.81
N ASN A 221 -1.60 9.86 -40.54
CA ASN A 221 -0.61 10.08 -41.61
C ASN A 221 0.78 10.68 -41.23
N GLU A 222 1.84 10.13 -41.84
CA GLU A 222 3.16 10.78 -41.93
C GLU A 222 3.07 12.02 -42.83
N GLU A 223 3.61 13.16 -42.37
CA GLU A 223 3.82 14.33 -43.23
C GLU A 223 5.27 14.36 -43.71
N GLU A 224 5.46 14.37 -45.04
CA GLU A 224 6.78 14.55 -45.69
C GLU A 224 6.80 15.84 -46.53
N PHE A 225 7.62 16.80 -46.10
CA PHE A 225 7.90 18.01 -46.86
C PHE A 225 9.16 17.82 -47.70
N LYS A 226 9.18 18.36 -48.92
CA LYS A 226 10.33 18.41 -49.83
C LYS A 226 10.70 19.85 -50.16
N TYR A 227 11.99 20.09 -50.36
CA TYR A 227 12.57 21.42 -50.49
C TYR A 227 13.56 21.45 -51.67
N SER A 228 13.54 22.52 -52.47
CA SER A 228 14.49 22.77 -53.56
C SER A 228 14.91 24.24 -53.62
N TYR A 229 16.16 24.50 -54.02
CA TYR A 229 16.81 25.80 -53.87
C TYR A 229 17.46 26.25 -55.17
N LYS A 230 17.30 27.53 -55.53
CA LYS A 230 17.86 28.11 -56.75
C LYS A 230 18.51 29.46 -56.49
N ILE A 231 19.57 29.78 -57.23
CA ILE A 231 20.15 31.13 -57.32
C ILE A 231 20.12 31.53 -58.80
N ALA A 232 19.55 32.71 -59.10
CA ALA A 232 19.37 33.19 -60.49
C ALA A 232 18.79 32.11 -61.43
N ASN A 233 17.70 31.45 -60.98
CA ASN A 233 17.00 30.34 -61.63
C ASN A 233 17.79 29.01 -61.80
N LYS A 234 19.05 28.91 -61.36
CA LYS A 234 19.84 27.67 -61.39
C LYS A 234 19.77 26.94 -60.06
N GLU A 235 19.57 25.62 -60.09
CA GLU A 235 19.55 24.77 -58.90
C GLU A 235 20.96 24.66 -58.29
N ILE A 236 21.05 24.77 -56.96
CA ILE A 236 22.35 24.87 -56.24
C ILE A 236 22.77 23.59 -55.52
N ILE A 237 21.85 22.65 -55.33
CA ILE A 237 22.14 21.31 -54.82
C ILE A 237 22.59 20.45 -56.01
N LYS A 238 23.76 19.82 -55.92
CA LYS A 238 24.24 18.90 -56.96
C LYS A 238 23.43 17.60 -56.88
N GLY A 239 22.94 17.10 -58.02
CA GLY A 239 22.03 15.93 -58.05
C GLY A 239 22.65 14.66 -57.46
N ASP A 240 23.96 14.52 -57.62
CA ASP A 240 24.84 13.45 -57.13
C ASP A 240 25.39 13.69 -55.71
N ALA A 241 25.08 14.83 -55.06
CA ALA A 241 25.54 15.10 -53.70
C ALA A 241 25.03 14.04 -52.71
N PRO A 242 25.90 13.55 -51.78
CA PRO A 242 25.53 12.57 -50.78
C PRO A 242 24.48 13.15 -49.81
N GLU A 243 23.54 12.30 -49.43
CA GLU A 243 22.44 12.65 -48.52
C GLU A 243 22.81 12.30 -47.07
N LYS A 244 22.66 13.26 -46.16
CA LYS A 244 22.88 13.11 -44.72
C LYS A 244 21.54 13.15 -43.99
N THR A 245 21.27 12.17 -43.14
CA THR A 245 20.10 12.16 -42.26
C THR A 245 20.45 12.71 -40.88
N VAL A 246 19.57 13.55 -40.30
CA VAL A 246 19.68 14.10 -38.94
C VAL A 246 18.36 13.86 -38.20
N GLU A 247 18.45 13.48 -36.94
CA GLU A 247 17.30 13.25 -36.06
C GLU A 247 17.19 14.37 -35.01
N HIS A 248 15.97 14.81 -34.75
CA HIS A 248 15.65 15.84 -33.75
C HIS A 248 14.39 15.44 -32.97
N TYR A 249 14.15 16.04 -31.80
CA TYR A 249 12.99 15.75 -30.96
C TYR A 249 12.30 17.06 -30.54
N ASP A 250 10.98 17.12 -30.63
CA ASP A 250 10.20 18.28 -30.20
C ASP A 250 10.05 18.37 -28.66
N TYR A 251 9.34 19.39 -28.18
CA TYR A 251 9.12 19.62 -26.74
C TYR A 251 8.32 18.51 -26.02
N ASN A 252 7.60 17.65 -26.76
CA ASN A 252 6.92 16.46 -26.25
C ASN A 252 7.80 15.20 -26.34
N GLY A 253 9.01 15.30 -26.92
CA GLY A 253 9.87 14.17 -27.23
C GLY A 253 9.48 13.42 -28.50
N LYS A 254 8.73 14.02 -29.43
CA LYS A 254 8.37 13.38 -30.71
C LYS A 254 9.47 13.60 -31.75
N LYS A 255 9.83 12.53 -32.45
CA LYS A 255 10.94 12.47 -33.40
C LYS A 255 10.61 13.14 -34.73
N ILE A 256 11.53 13.98 -35.20
CA ILE A 256 11.56 14.62 -36.52
C ILE A 256 12.83 14.15 -37.25
N ILE A 257 12.73 13.84 -38.54
CA ILE A 257 13.84 13.37 -39.36
C ILE A 257 14.07 14.33 -40.52
N TYR A 258 15.26 14.89 -40.63
CA TYR A 258 15.68 15.76 -41.73
C TYR A 258 16.65 15.03 -42.66
N LYS A 259 16.51 15.25 -43.96
CA LYS A 259 17.46 14.84 -45.00
C LYS A 259 18.13 16.08 -45.59
N LEU A 260 19.45 16.07 -45.66
CA LEU A 260 20.29 17.21 -46.06
C LEU A 260 21.19 16.82 -47.24
N LYS A 261 21.44 17.75 -48.16
CA LYS A 261 22.45 17.59 -49.23
C LYS A 261 23.35 18.82 -49.34
N GLU A 262 24.58 18.61 -49.80
CA GLU A 262 25.54 19.70 -50.03
C GLU A 262 25.14 20.55 -51.26
N ALA A 263 25.18 21.88 -51.07
CA ALA A 263 25.07 22.89 -52.12
C ALA A 263 26.37 23.71 -52.16
N GLU A 264 26.78 24.13 -53.36
CA GLU A 264 27.97 24.96 -53.57
C GLU A 264 27.57 26.32 -54.15
N ILE A 265 27.96 27.40 -53.48
CA ILE A 265 27.63 28.78 -53.83
C ILE A 265 28.94 29.56 -54.01
N GLN A 266 29.12 30.22 -55.16
CA GLN A 266 30.30 31.04 -55.45
C GLN A 266 30.02 32.51 -55.13
N LEU A 267 30.94 33.17 -54.42
CA LEU A 267 30.91 34.62 -54.16
C LEU A 267 32.12 35.32 -54.81
N ASP A 268 31.89 36.54 -55.25
CA ASP A 268 32.95 37.44 -55.73
C ASP A 268 33.54 38.27 -54.57
N LYS A 269 32.83 38.43 -53.44
CA LYS A 269 33.29 39.11 -52.22
C LYS A 269 32.67 38.49 -50.96
N LEU A 270 33.37 38.54 -49.81
CA LEU A 270 32.85 38.04 -48.53
C LEU A 270 31.63 38.83 -48.01
N THR A 271 31.52 40.11 -48.36
CA THR A 271 30.41 41.01 -48.02
C THR A 271 29.19 40.86 -48.95
N GLN A 272 29.18 39.85 -49.83
CA GLN A 272 28.13 39.67 -50.84
C GLN A 272 26.87 39.03 -50.25
N TYR A 273 25.71 39.64 -50.51
CA TYR A 273 24.40 39.02 -50.30
C TYR A 273 24.09 37.97 -51.38
N ILE A 274 23.50 36.87 -50.94
CA ILE A 274 23.17 35.67 -51.70
C ILE A 274 21.65 35.54 -51.74
N ASN A 275 21.05 35.81 -52.90
CA ASN A 275 19.61 35.72 -53.07
C ASN A 275 19.22 34.31 -53.57
N ILE A 276 18.55 33.54 -52.71
CA ILE A 276 18.14 32.14 -52.92
C ILE A 276 16.61 32.06 -53.02
N ASP A 277 16.10 31.57 -54.15
CA ASP A 277 14.70 31.17 -54.33
C ASP A 277 14.52 29.73 -53.80
N LEU A 278 13.71 29.55 -52.76
CA LEU A 278 13.42 28.25 -52.12
C LEU A 278 11.96 27.83 -52.35
N LYS A 279 11.74 26.63 -52.86
CA LYS A 279 10.41 26.04 -53.05
C LYS A 279 10.17 24.89 -52.05
N LYS A 280 9.05 24.94 -51.33
CA LYS A 280 8.57 23.89 -50.40
C LYS A 280 7.35 23.19 -51.01
N GLU A 281 7.31 21.87 -50.95
CA GLU A 281 6.22 21.01 -51.43
C GLU A 281 5.82 19.97 -50.37
N ASN A 282 4.53 19.67 -50.24
CA ASN A 282 4.00 18.65 -49.31
C ASN A 282 3.38 17.46 -50.08
N TYR A 283 3.67 16.23 -49.65
CA TYR A 283 3.19 15.01 -50.30
C TYR A 283 2.27 14.20 -49.35
N PRO A 284 1.00 13.90 -49.69
CA PRO A 284 0.26 14.24 -50.91
C PRO A 284 -0.77 15.38 -50.69
N ASN A 285 -0.52 16.56 -51.27
CA ASN A 285 -1.48 17.65 -51.50
C ASN A 285 -2.24 18.22 -50.28
N THR A 286 -1.67 19.28 -49.66
CA THR A 286 -2.44 20.30 -48.91
C THR A 286 -1.90 21.71 -49.22
N ASN A 287 -2.61 22.77 -48.80
CA ASN A 287 -2.40 24.18 -49.18
C ASN A 287 -1.06 24.84 -48.78
N HIS A 288 -0.06 24.07 -48.35
CA HIS A 288 1.20 24.56 -47.76
C HIS A 288 2.39 24.63 -48.76
N ASN A 289 2.10 24.57 -50.07
CA ASN A 289 3.11 24.69 -51.12
C ASN A 289 3.42 26.18 -51.36
N GLY A 290 4.71 26.56 -51.41
CA GLY A 290 5.10 27.96 -51.58
C GLY A 290 6.53 28.14 -52.08
N THR A 291 6.82 29.34 -52.59
CA THR A 291 8.16 29.76 -53.02
C THR A 291 8.56 31.02 -52.27
N PHE A 292 9.76 31.02 -51.70
CA PHE A 292 10.28 32.05 -50.80
C PHE A 292 11.58 32.61 -51.34
N LYS A 293 11.87 33.87 -51.01
CA LYS A 293 13.17 34.47 -51.27
C LYS A 293 13.91 34.64 -49.96
N MET A 294 15.10 34.06 -49.89
CA MET A 294 16.02 34.20 -48.77
C MET A 294 17.20 35.06 -49.22
N GLU A 295 17.52 36.09 -48.46
CA GLU A 295 18.72 36.90 -48.66
C GLU A 295 19.73 36.52 -47.57
N VAL A 296 20.80 35.84 -47.98
CA VAL A 296 21.77 35.21 -47.08
C VAL A 296 23.13 35.91 -47.19
N MET A 297 23.84 36.14 -46.09
CA MET A 297 25.20 36.70 -46.09
C MET A 297 26.12 35.95 -45.12
N ILE A 298 27.44 36.11 -45.21
CA ILE A 298 28.36 35.62 -44.17
C ILE A 298 28.23 36.50 -42.93
N ASP A 299 28.17 35.90 -41.75
CA ASP A 299 28.25 36.58 -40.45
C ASP A 299 29.72 36.79 -40.02
N PRO A 300 30.26 38.02 -40.08
CA PRO A 300 31.63 38.31 -39.65
C PRO A 300 31.84 38.23 -38.12
N SER A 301 30.77 38.14 -37.32
CA SER A 301 30.84 38.03 -35.84
C SER A 301 31.01 36.60 -35.32
N PHE A 302 31.16 35.61 -36.21
CA PHE A 302 31.27 34.20 -35.87
C PHE A 302 32.58 33.84 -35.12
N ASP A 303 32.50 33.78 -33.78
CA ASP A 303 33.49 33.17 -32.88
C ASP A 303 33.39 31.63 -32.98
N SER A 304 34.40 31.00 -33.59
CA SER A 304 34.51 29.55 -33.78
C SER A 304 34.86 28.76 -32.52
N ASP A 305 35.35 29.45 -31.48
CA ASP A 305 35.99 28.82 -30.31
C ASP A 305 35.15 29.01 -29.04
N PHE A 306 34.02 29.72 -29.15
CA PHE A 306 33.00 29.90 -28.11
C PHE A 306 33.51 30.55 -26.83
N SER A 307 34.70 31.14 -26.88
CA SER A 307 35.42 31.62 -25.70
C SER A 307 34.69 32.76 -24.99
N SER A 308 33.82 33.47 -25.72
CA SER A 308 33.00 34.58 -25.24
C SER A 308 31.73 34.18 -24.46
N ASP A 309 31.27 32.92 -24.56
CA ASP A 309 30.03 32.46 -23.92
C ASP A 309 30.06 32.61 -22.39
N THR A 310 28.96 33.09 -21.80
CA THR A 310 28.75 33.04 -20.35
C THR A 310 27.30 32.69 -20.03
N MET A 311 27.10 31.86 -19.01
CA MET A 311 25.78 31.43 -18.55
C MET A 311 25.71 31.47 -17.03
N GLY A 312 24.59 31.94 -16.48
CA GLY A 312 24.33 31.99 -15.04
C GLY A 312 23.00 31.36 -14.69
N LEU A 313 22.90 30.75 -13.52
CA LEU A 313 21.59 30.40 -12.95
C LEU A 313 20.83 31.70 -12.66
N LYS A 314 19.65 31.87 -13.27
CA LYS A 314 18.79 33.07 -13.22
C LYS A 314 17.66 32.90 -12.23
N LYS A 315 17.05 31.71 -12.18
CA LYS A 315 15.95 31.37 -11.28
C LYS A 315 16.13 29.93 -10.84
N LEU A 316 15.94 29.68 -9.54
CA LEU A 316 15.59 28.38 -9.00
C LEU A 316 14.15 28.51 -8.52
N GLU A 317 13.22 27.87 -9.22
CA GLU A 317 11.83 27.76 -8.79
C GLU A 317 11.63 26.38 -8.15
N ILE A 318 11.22 26.38 -6.89
CA ILE A 318 10.84 25.18 -6.14
C ILE A 318 9.37 25.36 -5.82
N ARG A 319 8.50 24.58 -6.46
CA ARG A 319 7.12 24.37 -6.03
C ARG A 319 7.07 23.12 -5.17
N GLY A 320 6.23 23.08 -4.15
CA GLY A 320 6.23 22.02 -3.15
C GLY A 320 5.95 22.53 -1.74
N TYR A 321 6.07 21.64 -0.74
CA TYR A 321 5.80 21.97 0.65
C TYR A 321 6.72 23.08 1.18
N PRO A 322 6.22 24.07 1.95
CA PRO A 322 4.84 24.20 2.44
C PRO A 322 3.87 24.98 1.54
N PHE A 323 4.27 25.39 0.33
CA PHE A 323 3.64 26.50 -0.39
C PHE A 323 3.36 26.23 -1.87
N GLU A 324 2.42 25.34 -2.15
CA GLU A 324 1.55 25.54 -3.30
C GLU A 324 0.30 26.29 -2.84
N GLN A 325 0.14 27.53 -3.29
CA GLN A 325 -1.15 28.21 -3.35
C GLN A 325 -1.31 28.83 -4.74
N PRO A 326 -2.47 28.72 -5.40
CA PRO A 326 -2.59 29.10 -6.82
C PRO A 326 -2.48 30.61 -7.05
N GLN A 327 -2.70 31.44 -6.03
CA GLN A 327 -2.84 32.89 -6.20
C GLN A 327 -1.59 33.71 -5.87
N LYS A 328 -0.59 33.16 -5.16
CA LYS A 328 0.74 33.78 -4.97
C LYS A 328 1.82 32.70 -4.77
N PRO A 329 2.59 32.31 -5.81
CA PRO A 329 3.78 31.51 -5.59
C PRO A 329 4.77 32.29 -4.72
N TYR A 330 5.23 31.69 -3.62
CA TYR A 330 6.23 32.32 -2.76
C TYR A 330 7.62 32.24 -3.40
N THR A 331 7.92 33.19 -4.29
CA THR A 331 9.30 33.47 -4.67
C THR A 331 10.02 34.04 -3.45
N LYS A 332 10.77 33.18 -2.74
CA LYS A 332 11.86 33.63 -1.87
C LYS A 332 12.71 34.65 -2.63
N LYS A 333 13.26 35.63 -1.93
CA LYS A 333 14.31 36.47 -2.52
C LYS A 333 15.38 35.55 -3.10
N ILE A 334 15.81 35.85 -4.32
CA ILE A 334 16.84 35.08 -5.04
C ILE A 334 18.07 34.87 -4.14
N GLU A 335 18.44 35.90 -3.37
CA GLU A 335 19.49 35.86 -2.34
C GLU A 335 19.38 34.67 -1.35
N ASP A 336 18.20 34.32 -0.84
CA ASP A 336 18.00 33.25 0.15
C ASP A 336 18.06 31.84 -0.45
N LEU A 337 17.71 31.71 -1.74
CA LEU A 337 17.80 30.44 -2.47
C LEU A 337 19.24 30.19 -2.94
N PHE A 338 19.90 31.23 -3.45
CA PHE A 338 21.28 31.15 -3.97
C PHE A 338 22.32 31.00 -2.87
N THR A 339 22.12 31.56 -1.67
CA THR A 339 23.05 31.39 -0.54
C THR A 339 22.97 30.01 0.12
N LYS A 340 21.82 29.32 0.02
CA LYS A 340 21.62 28.00 0.65
C LYS A 340 21.79 26.83 -0.33
N GLN A 341 21.55 27.05 -1.63
CA GLN A 341 21.68 26.04 -2.70
C GLN A 341 20.91 24.74 -2.42
N ILE A 342 19.77 24.80 -1.72
CA ILE A 342 18.99 23.62 -1.36
C ILE A 342 17.99 23.29 -2.49
N PHE A 343 18.10 22.08 -3.03
CA PHE A 343 17.11 21.46 -3.92
C PHE A 343 16.18 20.59 -3.07
N ASP A 344 14.86 20.73 -3.24
CA ASP A 344 13.91 19.92 -2.47
C ASP A 344 13.55 18.63 -3.20
N ASN A 345 13.75 17.50 -2.52
CA ASN A 345 13.39 16.18 -3.00
C ASN A 345 12.02 15.78 -2.42
N SER A 346 10.93 16.06 -3.12
CA SER A 346 9.60 15.53 -2.76
C SER A 346 8.95 14.82 -3.95
N ASN A 347 7.89 14.07 -3.68
CA ASN A 347 7.15 13.35 -4.74
C ASN A 347 6.36 14.29 -5.66
N CYS A 348 6.07 15.53 -5.22
CA CYS A 348 5.20 16.49 -5.91
C CYS A 348 5.90 17.83 -6.22
N SER A 349 7.19 17.98 -5.94
CA SER A 349 7.87 19.28 -6.07
C SER A 349 8.31 19.56 -7.51
N GLU A 350 7.69 20.52 -8.20
CA GLU A 350 8.25 21.04 -9.46
C GLU A 350 9.49 21.89 -9.18
N ASN A 351 10.67 21.27 -9.33
CA ASN A 351 11.95 21.96 -9.31
C ASN A 351 12.34 22.36 -10.73
N ASN A 352 12.31 23.66 -11.02
CA ASN A 352 12.65 24.23 -12.32
C ASN A 352 13.85 25.19 -12.19
N PHE A 353 14.92 24.89 -12.91
CA PHE A 353 16.15 25.68 -12.98
C PHE A 353 16.15 26.47 -14.28
N SER A 354 16.11 27.80 -14.20
CA SER A 354 16.30 28.67 -15.35
C SER A 354 17.74 29.16 -15.41
N PHE A 355 18.46 28.80 -16.45
CA PHE A 355 19.78 29.30 -16.81
C PHE A 355 19.63 30.42 -17.84
N ARG A 356 20.33 31.54 -17.68
CA ARG A 356 20.36 32.66 -18.63
C ARG A 356 21.72 32.72 -19.32
N LYS A 357 21.72 32.85 -20.65
CA LYS A 357 22.91 33.28 -21.39
C LYS A 357 23.16 34.76 -21.07
N ASN A 358 24.30 35.05 -20.45
CA ASN A 358 24.68 36.40 -19.99
C ASN A 358 25.67 37.09 -20.96
N GLY A 359 26.15 36.37 -21.97
CA GLY A 359 27.14 36.83 -22.94
C GLY A 359 27.52 35.72 -23.93
N GLY A 360 28.13 36.12 -25.04
CA GLY A 360 28.38 35.25 -26.21
C GLY A 360 27.32 35.43 -27.30
N TYR A 361 27.71 35.18 -28.55
CA TYR A 361 26.81 35.29 -29.71
C TYR A 361 25.95 34.04 -29.88
N ASN A 362 24.84 34.20 -30.61
CA ASN A 362 23.88 33.17 -31.06
C ASN A 362 22.78 32.75 -30.06
N VAL A 363 21.57 32.56 -30.60
CA VAL A 363 20.36 32.08 -29.90
C VAL A 363 20.08 30.59 -30.17
N GLU A 364 20.57 30.03 -31.28
CA GLU A 364 20.37 28.62 -31.66
C GLU A 364 21.56 27.71 -31.24
N ASP A 365 22.30 28.07 -30.19
CA ASP A 365 23.29 27.16 -29.57
C ASP A 365 22.56 26.10 -28.73
N GLU A 366 22.95 24.83 -28.87
CA GLU A 366 22.41 23.71 -28.09
C GLU A 366 23.05 23.69 -26.69
N TYR A 367 22.26 23.85 -25.63
CA TYR A 367 22.78 23.76 -24.26
C TYR A 367 22.59 22.35 -23.70
N ARG A 368 23.66 21.56 -23.73
CA ARG A 368 23.70 20.16 -23.28
C ARG A 368 24.06 20.10 -21.79
N TYR A 369 23.41 19.22 -21.03
CA TYR A 369 23.61 19.11 -19.57
C TYR A 369 23.80 17.68 -19.06
N THR A 370 24.37 17.58 -17.87
CA THR A 370 24.49 16.39 -17.03
C THR A 370 24.16 16.76 -15.59
N ILE A 371 23.83 15.76 -14.75
CA ILE A 371 23.41 15.94 -13.34
C ILE A 371 24.28 15.18 -12.33
N ASP A 372 25.10 14.25 -12.82
CA ASP A 372 26.04 13.44 -12.05
C ASP A 372 27.44 14.08 -11.94
N GLY A 373 27.61 15.29 -12.50
CA GLY A 373 28.89 15.99 -12.59
C GLY A 373 29.84 15.49 -13.69
N SER A 374 29.42 14.57 -14.55
CA SER A 374 30.17 14.20 -15.77
C SER A 374 30.22 15.37 -16.77
N GLU A 375 31.20 15.40 -17.66
CA GLU A 375 31.30 16.45 -18.68
C GLU A 375 30.21 16.30 -19.75
N PRO A 376 29.39 17.33 -20.03
CA PRO A 376 28.38 17.23 -21.09
C PRO A 376 29.01 17.04 -22.47
N THR A 377 28.38 16.17 -23.26
CA THR A 377 28.71 15.84 -24.65
C THR A 377 27.55 16.22 -25.56
N ILE A 378 27.75 16.19 -26.88
CA ILE A 378 26.64 16.41 -27.85
C ILE A 378 25.51 15.39 -27.69
N ASN A 379 25.82 14.18 -27.20
CA ASN A 379 24.85 13.12 -26.93
C ASN A 379 24.20 13.24 -25.53
N SER A 380 24.58 14.23 -24.73
CA SER A 380 23.93 14.52 -23.45
C SER A 380 22.57 15.19 -23.67
N LYS A 381 21.73 15.21 -22.63
CA LYS A 381 20.38 15.79 -22.73
C LYS A 381 20.44 17.30 -22.95
N GLU A 382 19.43 17.83 -23.61
CA GLU A 382 19.32 19.26 -23.91
C GLU A 382 18.47 19.99 -22.88
N LEU A 383 18.88 21.20 -22.52
CA LEU A 383 18.02 22.14 -21.78
C LEU A 383 16.88 22.62 -22.68
N TYR A 384 15.70 22.82 -22.09
CA TYR A 384 14.54 23.32 -22.82
C TYR A 384 14.61 24.84 -23.00
N TYR A 385 14.54 25.35 -24.22
CA TYR A 385 14.45 26.80 -24.46
C TYR A 385 13.11 27.36 -23.97
N PHE A 386 13.15 28.38 -23.10
CA PHE A 386 11.98 29.03 -22.48
C PHE A 386 11.79 30.49 -22.96
N GLY A 387 12.38 30.85 -24.11
CA GLY A 387 12.24 32.18 -24.69
C GLY A 387 13.23 33.23 -24.18
N ASP A 388 13.20 34.38 -24.83
CA ASP A 388 14.00 35.55 -24.47
C ASP A 388 13.42 36.28 -23.27
N ALA A 389 14.28 36.56 -22.30
CA ALA A 389 13.96 37.48 -21.21
C ALA A 389 14.71 38.79 -21.40
N TYR A 390 13.95 39.85 -21.62
CA TYR A 390 14.46 41.22 -21.60
C TYR A 390 15.07 41.53 -20.22
N ASP A 391 16.29 42.06 -20.20
CA ASP A 391 16.74 42.80 -19.03
C ASP A 391 16.07 44.19 -18.94
N LYS A 392 16.38 44.90 -17.85
CA LYS A 392 16.01 46.30 -17.62
C LYS A 392 16.47 47.26 -18.73
N ASP A 393 17.38 46.82 -19.60
CA ASP A 393 17.98 47.61 -20.68
C ASP A 393 17.40 47.20 -22.06
N GLY A 394 16.38 46.32 -22.08
CA GLY A 394 15.63 45.92 -23.27
C GLY A 394 16.28 44.85 -24.13
N GLN A 395 17.39 44.23 -23.69
CA GLN A 395 18.04 43.16 -24.44
C GLN A 395 17.40 41.80 -24.12
N GLY A 396 16.71 41.22 -25.10
CA GLY A 396 16.22 39.85 -25.04
C GLY A 396 17.40 38.88 -24.96
N MET A 397 17.49 38.12 -23.87
CA MET A 397 18.52 37.08 -23.71
C MET A 397 17.88 35.71 -23.50
N PRO A 398 18.36 34.66 -24.21
CA PRO A 398 17.91 33.29 -24.04
C PRO A 398 17.88 32.82 -22.59
N THR A 399 16.72 32.30 -22.19
CA THR A 399 16.55 31.55 -20.93
C THR A 399 16.28 30.09 -21.24
N TYR A 400 17.09 29.20 -20.67
CA TYR A 400 16.97 27.74 -20.81
C TYR A 400 16.53 27.14 -19.49
N ASN A 401 15.59 26.20 -19.52
CA ASN A 401 15.03 25.56 -18.35
C ASN A 401 15.41 24.08 -18.26
N LEU A 402 15.64 23.62 -17.03
CA LEU A 402 15.69 22.21 -16.65
C LEU A 402 14.65 21.96 -15.56
N SER A 403 13.68 21.07 -15.83
CA SER A 403 12.80 20.52 -14.81
C SER A 403 13.37 19.20 -14.28
N ILE A 404 13.25 18.93 -12.99
CA ILE A 404 13.92 17.80 -12.33
C ILE A 404 12.92 16.74 -11.81
N ASN A 405 11.82 16.56 -12.57
CA ASN A 405 10.80 15.55 -12.33
C ASN A 405 10.72 14.51 -13.48
N GLU A 406 10.14 13.33 -13.18
CA GLU A 406 10.03 12.21 -14.12
C GLU A 406 9.21 12.58 -15.39
N SER A 407 9.68 12.15 -16.56
CA SER A 407 8.93 12.19 -17.82
C SER A 407 9.36 11.03 -18.73
N GLU A 408 8.54 10.71 -19.72
CA GLU A 408 8.72 9.50 -20.54
C GLU A 408 9.84 9.60 -21.59
N ASN A 409 10.18 10.81 -22.10
CA ASN A 409 11.03 10.97 -23.31
C ASN A 409 12.14 12.06 -23.28
N GLY A 410 12.52 12.60 -22.11
CA GLY A 410 13.93 12.99 -21.88
C GLY A 410 14.54 14.32 -22.38
N VAL A 411 13.78 15.32 -22.87
CA VAL A 411 14.29 16.70 -23.13
C VAL A 411 13.88 17.64 -22.00
N GLY A 412 14.83 18.43 -21.45
CA GLY A 412 14.57 19.43 -20.41
C GLY A 412 13.90 18.93 -19.12
N ARG A 413 13.79 17.61 -18.92
CA ARG A 413 13.12 16.94 -17.80
C ARG A 413 13.92 15.74 -17.32
N GLU A 414 14.16 15.64 -16.02
CA GLU A 414 15.09 14.68 -15.42
C GLU A 414 14.56 14.05 -14.13
N GLY A 415 14.26 12.75 -14.12
CA GLY A 415 13.74 12.05 -12.94
C GLY A 415 14.82 11.67 -11.92
N ILE A 416 15.07 12.51 -10.90
CA ILE A 416 16.11 12.24 -9.87
C ILE A 416 15.61 12.00 -8.44
N SER A 417 14.34 12.26 -8.13
CA SER A 417 13.84 12.22 -6.73
C SER A 417 14.11 10.87 -6.04
N ASN A 418 14.00 9.78 -6.80
CA ASN A 418 14.32 8.42 -6.40
C ASN A 418 15.82 8.14 -6.13
N GLN A 419 16.74 8.97 -6.63
CA GLN A 419 18.19 8.77 -6.49
C GLN A 419 18.74 9.32 -5.17
N TYR A 420 18.16 10.42 -4.66
CA TYR A 420 18.64 11.13 -3.48
C TYR A 420 17.77 10.92 -2.24
N LEU A 421 17.34 9.69 -1.98
CA LEU A 421 16.40 9.35 -0.90
C LEU A 421 16.85 9.88 0.48
N ASP A 422 18.12 9.68 0.83
CA ASP A 422 18.71 10.14 2.09
C ASP A 422 19.24 11.59 2.04
N GLY A 423 19.00 12.32 0.94
CA GLY A 423 19.62 13.60 0.62
C GLY A 423 21.01 13.42 -0.01
N GLY A 424 21.69 14.53 -0.32
CA GLY A 424 23.03 14.47 -0.92
C GLY A 424 23.46 15.73 -1.65
N LYS A 425 24.19 15.54 -2.75
CA LYS A 425 24.69 16.61 -3.63
C LYS A 425 24.33 16.31 -5.08
N LEU A 426 23.70 17.26 -5.75
CA LEU A 426 23.41 17.28 -7.18
C LEU A 426 24.40 18.24 -7.84
N THR A 427 25.09 17.81 -8.89
CA THR A 427 26.06 18.65 -9.63
C THR A 427 25.62 18.74 -11.08
N ILE A 428 24.94 19.84 -11.40
CA ILE A 428 24.50 20.12 -12.76
C ILE A 428 25.67 20.73 -13.52
N LYS A 429 26.12 20.10 -14.61
CA LYS A 429 27.01 20.73 -15.58
C LYS A 429 26.26 21.04 -16.86
N VAL A 430 26.52 22.20 -17.43
CA VAL A 430 25.97 22.64 -18.71
C VAL A 430 27.09 23.12 -19.61
N ARG A 431 27.01 22.79 -20.89
CA ARG A 431 27.97 23.20 -21.92
C ARG A 431 27.21 23.56 -23.20
N SER A 432 27.57 24.68 -23.82
CA SER A 432 27.05 25.03 -25.15
C SER A 432 27.71 24.16 -26.23
N PHE A 433 26.92 23.77 -27.21
CA PHE A 433 27.33 23.13 -28.44
C PHE A 433 26.76 23.93 -29.61
N ARG A 434 27.54 24.05 -30.68
CA ARG A 434 27.10 24.66 -31.93
C ARG A 434 27.52 23.72 -33.05
N ASP A 435 26.55 23.20 -33.78
CA ASP A 435 26.76 22.28 -34.90
C ASP A 435 27.61 21.05 -34.52
N GLY A 436 27.37 20.53 -33.30
CA GLY A 436 28.08 19.40 -32.73
C GLY A 436 29.41 19.69 -32.05
N GLN A 437 29.97 20.90 -32.20
CA GLN A 437 31.24 21.28 -31.57
C GLN A 437 31.01 21.84 -30.15
N PRO A 438 31.75 21.35 -29.13
CA PRO A 438 31.64 21.83 -27.75
C PRO A 438 32.34 23.18 -27.54
N SER A 439 31.73 24.07 -26.75
CA SER A 439 32.41 25.27 -26.27
C SER A 439 33.54 24.96 -25.29
N SER A 440 34.52 25.87 -25.17
CA SER A 440 35.66 25.70 -24.26
C SER A 440 35.30 25.80 -22.76
N LYS A 441 34.10 26.28 -22.43
CA LYS A 441 33.62 26.54 -21.07
C LYS A 441 32.57 25.52 -20.63
N VAL A 442 32.61 25.16 -19.36
CA VAL A 442 31.63 24.27 -18.72
C VAL A 442 31.09 24.95 -17.47
N PHE A 443 29.78 25.17 -17.43
CA PHE A 443 29.09 25.85 -16.33
C PHE A 443 28.67 24.80 -15.30
N THR A 444 29.28 24.82 -14.11
CA THR A 444 29.00 23.85 -13.04
C THR A 444 28.19 24.50 -11.91
N TYR A 445 27.10 23.85 -11.50
CA TYR A 445 26.21 24.28 -10.43
C TYR A 445 26.05 23.15 -9.41
N ASP A 446 26.56 23.38 -8.21
CA ASP A 446 26.46 22.46 -7.09
C ASP A 446 25.25 22.79 -6.21
N LEU A 447 24.49 21.77 -5.83
CA LEU A 447 23.23 21.90 -5.09
C LEU A 447 23.17 20.83 -3.99
N LYS A 448 22.73 21.23 -2.80
CA LYS A 448 22.48 20.33 -1.68
C LYS A 448 21.06 19.78 -1.79
N VAL A 449 20.92 18.47 -1.96
CA VAL A 449 19.62 17.80 -2.05
C VAL A 449 19.08 17.52 -0.64
N SER A 450 17.85 17.95 -0.37
CA SER A 450 17.11 17.57 0.84
C SER A 450 16.83 16.06 0.87
N LYS A 451 16.60 15.51 2.07
CA LYS A 451 16.16 14.13 2.22
C LYS A 451 14.75 13.96 1.65
N ARG A 452 14.46 12.84 0.97
CA ARG A 452 13.17 12.71 0.27
C ARG A 452 11.99 12.76 1.22
N SER A 453 11.04 13.63 0.93
CA SER A 453 9.75 13.72 1.60
C SER A 453 8.64 13.01 0.78
N ILE A 454 7.61 12.48 1.47
CA ILE A 454 6.52 11.70 0.88
C ILE A 454 5.17 12.41 0.98
N ASP A 455 4.35 12.29 -0.06
CA ASP A 455 2.97 12.79 -0.03
C ASP A 455 2.16 12.03 1.03
N VAL A 456 1.70 12.75 2.04
CA VAL A 456 0.95 12.20 3.18
C VAL A 456 -0.57 12.31 3.01
N VAL A 457 -1.04 12.62 1.80
CA VAL A 457 -2.43 12.44 1.36
C VAL A 457 -2.52 11.17 0.52
N SER A 458 -1.58 10.94 -0.42
CA SER A 458 -1.61 9.79 -1.34
C SER A 458 -0.70 8.60 -0.94
N ASP A 459 0.51 8.83 -0.41
CA ASP A 459 1.54 7.81 -0.15
C ASP A 459 1.60 7.31 1.30
N LEU A 460 0.59 7.57 2.14
CA LEU A 460 0.59 7.16 3.55
C LEU A 460 0.80 5.67 3.85
N LYS A 461 0.61 4.81 2.84
CA LYS A 461 0.94 3.38 2.89
C LYS A 461 2.44 3.13 3.13
N VAL A 462 3.31 4.12 2.93
CA VAL A 462 4.76 4.05 3.14
C VAL A 462 5.13 4.10 4.64
N VAL A 463 4.42 4.90 5.45
CA VAL A 463 4.75 5.07 6.88
C VAL A 463 4.38 3.80 7.66
N LYS A 464 5.40 3.04 8.07
CA LYS A 464 5.21 1.77 8.80
C LYS A 464 4.83 2.05 10.25
N ILE A 465 3.56 1.83 10.59
CA ILE A 465 3.04 2.01 11.95
C ILE A 465 3.06 0.68 12.72
N LYS A 466 3.63 0.70 13.93
CA LYS A 466 3.58 -0.40 14.89
C LYS A 466 2.82 0.02 16.14
N PHE A 467 1.82 -0.75 16.54
CA PHE A 467 1.12 -0.62 17.81
C PHE A 467 1.51 -1.79 18.73
N ASN A 468 2.08 -1.51 19.90
CA ASN A 468 2.66 -2.49 20.82
C ASN A 468 3.60 -3.51 20.14
N GLY A 469 4.39 -3.04 19.17
CA GLY A 469 5.32 -3.86 18.39
C GLY A 469 4.68 -4.69 17.27
N GLN A 470 3.35 -4.72 17.15
CA GLN A 470 2.64 -5.34 16.01
C GLN A 470 2.45 -4.30 14.90
N SER A 471 2.78 -4.66 13.65
CA SER A 471 2.49 -3.79 12.50
C SER A 471 0.99 -3.70 12.27
N LYS A 472 0.46 -2.48 12.13
CA LYS A 472 -0.93 -2.21 11.74
C LYS A 472 -1.02 -1.99 10.23
N SER A 473 -2.14 -2.36 9.60
CA SER A 473 -2.41 -1.97 8.21
C SER A 473 -2.83 -0.50 8.14
N PHE A 474 -2.74 0.10 6.95
CA PHE A 474 -3.15 1.50 6.71
C PHE A 474 -4.60 1.79 7.14
N ASP A 475 -5.51 0.84 6.90
CA ASP A 475 -6.93 0.93 7.27
C ASP A 475 -7.17 0.81 8.79
N GLN A 476 -6.16 0.39 9.55
CA GLN A 476 -6.17 0.29 11.02
C GLN A 476 -5.33 1.37 11.69
N ALA A 477 -4.33 1.92 11.00
CA ALA A 477 -3.51 3.01 11.50
C ALA A 477 -2.90 3.82 10.35
N ASN A 478 -3.01 5.15 10.43
CA ASN A 478 -2.40 6.08 9.50
C ASN A 478 -2.02 7.38 10.22
N ILE A 479 -1.05 8.12 9.66
CA ILE A 479 -0.75 9.50 10.08
C ILE A 479 -1.24 10.39 8.95
N GLY A 480 -2.17 11.31 9.18
CA GLY A 480 -2.56 12.32 8.21
C GLY A 480 -2.03 13.71 8.57
N ILE A 481 -2.11 14.66 7.62
CA ILE A 481 -2.01 16.09 7.96
C ILE A 481 -3.30 16.57 8.59
N ASN A 482 -3.19 17.61 9.41
CA ASN A 482 -4.31 18.42 9.82
C ASN A 482 -4.92 19.21 8.63
N ARG A 483 -6.14 18.84 8.21
CA ARG A 483 -6.90 19.50 7.12
C ARG A 483 -7.24 20.97 7.37
N TYR A 484 -7.12 21.49 8.60
CA TYR A 484 -7.26 22.94 8.83
C TYR A 484 -6.13 23.78 8.21
N VAL A 485 -5.04 23.13 7.78
CA VAL A 485 -3.81 23.77 7.30
C VAL A 485 -3.63 23.61 5.78
N PHE A 486 -4.22 22.56 5.20
CA PHE A 486 -4.15 22.24 3.79
C PHE A 486 -5.54 21.88 3.29
N ASP A 487 -6.04 22.64 2.32
CA ASP A 487 -7.30 22.39 1.63
C ASP A 487 -7.25 21.02 0.91
N GLU A 488 -8.40 20.47 0.52
CA GLU A 488 -8.52 19.08 0.05
C GLU A 488 -7.71 18.77 -1.23
N ASN A 489 -7.20 19.82 -1.90
CA ASN A 489 -6.34 19.76 -3.08
C ASN A 489 -4.85 20.05 -2.83
N MET A 490 -4.38 20.30 -1.59
CA MET A 490 -3.09 20.99 -1.34
C MET A 490 -2.15 20.36 -0.28
N GLY A 491 -2.36 19.10 0.12
CA GLY A 491 -1.58 18.48 1.21
C GLY A 491 -0.23 17.89 0.79
N ILE A 492 0.84 18.69 0.83
CA ILE A 492 2.21 18.25 0.48
C ILE A 492 2.98 17.76 1.73
N ALA A 493 4.08 17.05 1.50
CA ALA A 493 4.89 16.23 2.40
C ALA A 493 5.53 16.90 3.66
N PRO A 494 5.06 16.60 4.89
CA PRO A 494 5.70 16.94 6.16
C PRO A 494 6.48 15.75 6.77
N LEU A 495 6.68 14.63 6.06
CA LEU A 495 7.42 13.47 6.57
C LEU A 495 8.47 13.00 5.56
N TYR A 496 9.64 12.59 6.04
CA TYR A 496 10.65 11.92 5.22
C TYR A 496 10.25 10.47 4.93
N TYR A 497 10.63 9.97 3.75
CA TYR A 497 10.20 8.68 3.19
C TYR A 497 10.49 7.46 4.08
N ASP A 498 11.50 7.55 4.96
CA ASP A 498 11.93 6.50 5.86
C ASP A 498 11.30 6.59 7.26
N THR A 499 10.44 7.57 7.48
CA THR A 499 9.78 7.77 8.77
C THR A 499 8.88 6.57 9.09
N ARG A 500 9.04 6.04 10.29
CA ARG A 500 8.21 4.98 10.87
C ARG A 500 7.60 5.45 12.18
N ALA A 501 6.40 4.95 12.50
CA ALA A 501 5.74 5.26 13.77
C ALA A 501 5.76 4.04 14.68
N GLU A 502 6.24 4.20 15.91
CA GLU A 502 6.19 3.18 16.95
C GLU A 502 5.36 3.69 18.13
N ILE A 503 4.27 2.99 18.40
CA ILE A 503 3.31 3.31 19.45
C ILE A 503 3.39 2.21 20.49
N LYS A 504 3.62 2.58 21.75
CA LYS A 504 3.86 1.65 22.85
C LYS A 504 3.06 2.05 24.07
N LYS A 505 2.47 1.09 24.78
CA LYS A 505 2.06 1.28 26.18
C LYS A 505 3.29 1.70 27.00
N ILE A 506 3.15 2.73 27.83
CA ILE A 506 4.24 3.24 28.69
C ILE A 506 3.88 3.18 30.17
N ASN A 507 4.87 3.21 31.04
CA ASN A 507 4.63 3.46 32.47
C ASN A 507 4.55 4.97 32.71
N ILE A 508 3.68 5.39 33.63
CA ILE A 508 3.53 6.77 34.09
C ILE A 508 3.97 6.90 35.55
N THR A 509 4.45 8.09 35.93
CA THR A 509 4.91 8.39 37.30
C THR A 509 3.75 8.47 38.28
N ASP A 510 4.03 8.30 39.57
CA ASP A 510 2.99 8.35 40.62
C ASP A 510 2.30 9.71 40.68
N THR A 511 3.01 10.81 40.43
CA THR A 511 2.43 12.16 40.29
C THR A 511 1.37 12.24 39.19
N ILE A 512 1.53 11.53 38.07
CA ILE A 512 0.51 11.48 37.01
C ILE A 512 -0.68 10.61 37.46
N LYS A 513 -0.42 9.50 38.17
CA LYS A 513 -1.49 8.66 38.75
C LYS A 513 -2.34 9.44 39.76
N GLU A 514 -1.73 10.28 40.58
CA GLU A 514 -2.44 11.18 41.51
C GLU A 514 -3.29 12.22 40.76
N LYS A 515 -2.76 12.84 39.70
CA LYS A 515 -3.54 13.76 38.85
C LYS A 515 -4.74 13.06 38.19
N LEU A 516 -4.60 11.79 37.75
CA LEU A 516 -5.71 10.98 37.23
C LEU A 516 -6.73 10.63 38.31
N LYS A 517 -6.28 10.22 39.51
CA LYS A 517 -7.11 9.96 40.69
C LYS A 517 -7.96 11.19 41.05
N ASN A 518 -7.36 12.37 41.08
CA ASN A 518 -8.06 13.63 41.37
C ASN A 518 -9.12 13.98 40.31
N LYS A 519 -8.95 13.49 39.07
CA LYS A 519 -9.94 13.54 37.98
C LYS A 519 -10.94 12.37 37.97
N LYS A 520 -10.96 11.53 39.01
CA LYS A 520 -11.79 10.31 39.11
C LYS A 520 -11.57 9.30 37.97
N ILE A 521 -10.34 9.21 37.44
CA ILE A 521 -9.94 8.23 36.41
C ILE A 521 -9.19 7.07 37.07
N GLY A 522 -9.71 5.84 36.92
CA GLY A 522 -9.13 4.60 37.46
C GLY A 522 -8.75 3.58 36.38
N ARG A 523 -9.48 3.53 35.26
CA ARG A 523 -9.16 2.75 34.07
C ARG A 523 -8.58 3.68 33.00
N TYR A 524 -7.32 3.46 32.67
CA TYR A 524 -6.59 4.27 31.69
C TYR A 524 -5.51 3.46 30.98
N TYR A 525 -5.25 3.82 29.73
CA TYR A 525 -4.24 3.24 28.85
C TYR A 525 -3.24 4.33 28.44
N PRO A 526 -2.08 4.41 29.11
CA PRO A 526 -1.02 5.36 28.81
C PRO A 526 -0.14 4.85 27.65
N LEU A 527 0.12 5.70 26.66
CA LEU A 527 0.91 5.38 25.48
C LEU A 527 1.89 6.49 25.10
N SER A 528 2.96 6.12 24.41
CA SER A 528 3.82 7.05 23.66
C SER A 528 3.73 6.75 22.18
N ILE A 529 3.73 7.81 21.38
CA ILE A 529 3.87 7.80 19.93
C ILE A 529 5.28 8.31 19.64
N SER A 530 6.13 7.49 19.03
CA SER A 530 7.47 7.85 18.59
C SER A 530 7.54 7.78 17.07
N LEU A 531 7.79 8.90 16.41
CA LEU A 531 8.18 8.96 15.01
C LEU A 531 9.70 8.83 14.94
N LEU A 532 10.17 7.89 14.12
CA LEU A 532 11.58 7.50 14.05
C LEU A 532 12.07 7.46 12.61
N ASP A 533 13.33 7.81 12.40
CA ASP A 533 14.03 7.63 11.13
C ASP A 533 14.42 6.15 10.88
N LYS A 534 15.11 5.87 9.76
CA LYS A 534 15.66 4.54 9.45
C LYS A 534 16.56 3.99 10.56
N ASP A 535 17.35 4.84 11.22
CA ASP A 535 18.34 4.47 12.22
C ASP A 535 17.73 4.33 13.64
N GLY A 536 16.49 4.75 13.84
CA GLY A 536 15.76 4.66 15.10
C GLY A 536 15.91 5.85 16.04
N LYS A 537 16.41 6.98 15.53
CA LYS A 537 16.40 8.27 16.24
C LYS A 537 15.04 8.96 16.02
N PRO A 538 14.65 9.95 16.86
CA PRO A 538 13.48 10.77 16.60
C PRO A 538 13.51 11.33 15.17
N ALA A 539 12.44 11.13 14.41
CA ALA A 539 12.33 11.62 13.04
C ALA A 539 12.32 13.15 13.04
N ASP A 540 13.12 13.76 12.19
CA ASP A 540 12.94 15.16 11.81
C ASP A 540 11.88 15.28 10.71
N ILE A 541 11.39 16.49 10.45
CA ILE A 541 10.46 16.79 9.36
C ILE A 541 11.00 17.92 8.47
N PRO A 542 10.54 18.06 7.21
CA PRO A 542 10.92 19.19 6.37
C PRO A 542 10.65 20.54 7.07
N ASN A 543 11.72 21.31 7.26
CA ASN A 543 11.74 22.59 7.99
C ASN A 543 11.53 22.52 9.52
N GLY A 544 11.59 21.33 10.12
CA GLY A 544 11.59 21.12 11.57
C GLY A 544 10.22 21.20 12.25
N TRP A 545 10.15 20.66 13.47
CA TRP A 545 8.91 20.53 14.25
C TRP A 545 8.31 21.87 14.71
N GLU A 546 9.13 22.87 15.03
CA GLU A 546 8.70 24.19 15.49
C GLU A 546 8.63 25.22 14.35
N ASN A 547 8.26 24.81 13.13
CA ASN A 547 8.30 25.68 11.95
C ASN A 547 7.40 26.93 12.12
N GLU A 548 8.04 28.07 12.40
CA GLU A 548 7.36 29.35 12.64
C GLU A 548 6.55 29.82 11.43
N GLN A 549 6.99 29.49 10.22
CA GLN A 549 6.32 29.86 8.97
C GLN A 549 4.96 29.18 8.80
N LEU A 550 4.68 28.14 9.61
CA LEU A 550 3.42 27.41 9.62
C LEU A 550 2.55 27.70 10.84
N LYS A 551 3.04 28.42 11.86
CA LYS A 551 2.27 28.71 13.10
C LYS A 551 0.97 29.47 12.81
N ASP A 552 1.00 30.43 11.89
CA ASP A 552 -0.17 31.22 11.48
C ASP A 552 -1.19 30.37 10.70
N TYR A 553 -0.72 29.54 9.76
CA TYR A 553 -1.57 28.64 8.96
C TYR A 553 -2.17 27.51 9.81
N THR A 554 -1.42 26.97 10.77
CA THR A 554 -1.89 25.94 11.70
C THR A 554 -2.83 26.48 12.77
N LYS A 555 -2.88 27.81 12.97
CA LYS A 555 -3.58 28.48 14.07
C LYS A 555 -3.18 27.88 15.43
N GLY A 556 -1.90 27.52 15.58
CA GLY A 556 -1.36 26.84 16.76
C GLY A 556 -1.81 25.38 16.96
N LYS A 557 -2.50 24.75 16.00
CA LYS A 557 -2.87 23.33 16.05
C LYS A 557 -1.69 22.43 15.58
N PRO A 558 -1.59 21.18 16.06
CA PRO A 558 -0.57 20.24 15.60
C PRO A 558 -0.65 19.94 14.10
N LEU A 559 0.50 19.84 13.46
CA LEU A 559 0.64 19.62 12.01
C LEU A 559 0.18 18.22 11.58
N LEU A 560 0.54 17.21 12.37
CA LEU A 560 0.28 15.80 12.10
C LEU A 560 -0.81 15.25 13.01
N THR A 561 -1.45 14.17 12.55
CA THR A 561 -2.48 13.46 13.31
C THR A 561 -2.38 11.96 13.09
N LEU A 562 -2.24 11.18 14.15
CA LEU A 562 -2.35 9.73 14.13
C LEU A 562 -3.82 9.30 14.25
N SER A 563 -4.31 8.55 13.27
CA SER A 563 -5.53 7.76 13.39
C SER A 563 -5.17 6.34 13.81
N LEU A 564 -5.81 5.81 14.84
CA LEU A 564 -5.86 4.38 15.17
C LEU A 564 -7.32 3.94 15.11
N LEU A 565 -7.61 2.93 14.29
CA LEU A 565 -8.97 2.53 13.94
C LEU A 565 -9.21 1.07 14.32
N ASN A 566 -10.44 0.80 14.74
CA ASN A 566 -10.95 -0.53 15.08
C ASN A 566 -10.15 -1.26 16.18
N LEU A 567 -9.71 -0.55 17.23
CA LEU A 567 -9.02 -1.14 18.38
C LEU A 567 -10.00 -1.92 19.27
N ASP A 568 -9.57 -3.09 19.74
CA ASP A 568 -10.35 -3.98 20.61
C ASP A 568 -10.08 -3.70 22.10
N GLU A 569 -11.02 -4.06 22.98
CA GLU A 569 -10.87 -3.89 24.45
C GLU A 569 -9.58 -4.54 24.99
N ASN A 570 -9.20 -5.70 24.42
CA ASN A 570 -7.96 -6.42 24.73
C ASN A 570 -6.68 -5.67 24.28
N GLU A 571 -6.76 -4.80 23.28
CA GLU A 571 -5.60 -4.03 22.78
C GLU A 571 -5.34 -2.77 23.63
N VAL A 572 -6.37 -2.30 24.35
CA VAL A 572 -6.31 -1.09 25.20
C VAL A 572 -6.70 -1.36 26.66
N GLU A 573 -6.53 -2.61 27.12
CA GLU A 573 -6.80 -3.02 28.51
C GLU A 573 -6.04 -2.12 29.50
N PRO A 574 -6.70 -1.55 30.54
CA PRO A 574 -7.98 -1.96 31.12
C PRO A 574 -9.21 -1.09 30.75
N LEU A 575 -9.19 -0.34 29.64
CA LEU A 575 -10.35 0.49 29.27
C LEU A 575 -11.60 -0.33 28.98
N LYS A 576 -12.78 0.14 29.41
CA LYS A 576 -14.07 -0.34 28.87
C LYS A 576 -14.43 0.48 27.63
N LEU A 577 -14.81 -0.19 26.54
CA LEU A 577 -15.17 0.52 25.30
C LEU A 577 -16.60 1.08 25.37
N ASN A 578 -16.72 2.28 25.93
CA ASN A 578 -17.97 3.02 26.09
C ASN A 578 -17.83 4.49 25.63
N ASN A 579 -18.91 5.27 25.76
CA ASN A 579 -18.96 6.66 25.31
C ASN A 579 -18.33 7.67 26.30
N SER A 580 -17.79 7.21 27.45
CA SER A 580 -17.10 8.06 28.45
C SER A 580 -15.57 8.00 28.33
N LEU A 581 -15.05 7.65 27.15
CA LEU A 581 -13.63 7.63 26.86
C LEU A 581 -13.13 9.01 26.41
N LYS A 582 -12.04 9.48 27.02
CA LYS A 582 -11.36 10.75 26.72
C LYS A 582 -9.86 10.57 26.49
N LEU A 583 -9.28 11.53 25.78
CA LEU A 583 -7.85 11.60 25.48
C LEU A 583 -7.20 12.73 26.28
N TYR A 584 -6.12 12.41 26.99
CA TYR A 584 -5.28 13.39 27.68
C TYR A 584 -3.86 13.35 27.13
N GLU A 585 -3.24 14.51 26.95
CA GLU A 585 -1.81 14.64 26.65
C GLU A 585 -1.00 14.71 27.95
N ILE A 586 0.17 14.08 27.97
CA ILE A 586 1.17 14.25 29.02
C ILE A 586 2.20 15.27 28.53
N LYS A 587 2.18 16.46 29.11
CA LYS A 587 3.15 17.54 28.86
C LYS A 587 4.52 17.19 29.46
N ASP A 588 5.58 17.84 28.98
CA ASP A 588 6.97 17.49 29.36
C ASP A 588 7.29 17.83 30.83
N ASP A 589 6.54 18.75 31.43
CA ASP A 589 6.52 19.07 32.88
C ASP A 589 5.74 18.04 33.73
N GLY A 590 5.17 17.01 33.12
CA GLY A 590 4.33 16.00 33.78
C GLY A 590 2.92 16.48 34.14
N ASN A 591 2.43 17.58 33.57
CA ASN A 591 1.01 17.93 33.60
C ASN A 591 0.20 17.09 32.61
N ILE A 592 -1.10 16.91 32.93
CA ILE A 592 -2.05 16.24 32.04
C ILE A 592 -3.11 17.23 31.58
N GLN A 593 -3.24 17.38 30.27
CA GLN A 593 -4.21 18.27 29.64
C GLN A 593 -5.19 17.45 28.81
N GLU A 594 -6.50 17.75 28.91
CA GLU A 594 -7.50 17.11 28.07
C GLU A 594 -7.33 17.58 26.62
N VAL A 595 -7.33 16.66 25.66
CA VAL A 595 -7.31 16.98 24.24
C VAL A 595 -8.73 17.35 23.83
N VAL A 596 -9.13 18.57 24.18
CA VAL A 596 -10.40 19.18 23.79
C VAL A 596 -10.24 19.81 22.41
N ASP A 597 -11.16 19.53 21.49
CA ASP A 597 -11.24 20.29 20.23
C ASP A 597 -12.28 21.40 20.33
N ASP A 598 -11.89 22.59 19.85
CA ASP A 598 -12.70 23.79 19.94
C ASP A 598 -13.64 23.84 18.73
N TYR A 599 -14.92 24.03 18.99
CA TYR A 599 -15.99 23.58 18.10
C TYR A 599 -16.30 24.64 17.03
N ASN A 600 -16.20 24.29 15.75
CA ASN A 600 -17.07 24.90 14.71
C ASN A 600 -17.18 24.19 13.35
N ILE A 601 -16.41 23.14 13.04
CA ILE A 601 -16.60 22.35 11.79
C ILE A 601 -16.48 20.84 12.08
N GLU A 602 -17.44 20.04 11.60
CA GLU A 602 -17.69 18.69 12.13
C GLU A 602 -16.70 17.59 11.70
N LEU A 603 -15.83 17.83 10.73
CA LEU A 603 -15.04 16.79 10.05
C LEU A 603 -13.66 16.48 10.67
N ALA A 604 -13.20 17.23 11.68
CA ALA A 604 -11.79 17.22 12.07
C ALA A 604 -11.45 16.79 13.52
N LYS A 605 -12.43 16.52 14.38
CA LYS A 605 -12.26 16.36 15.85
C LYS A 605 -11.19 15.35 16.29
N TYR A 606 -10.25 15.81 17.12
CA TYR A 606 -9.37 14.94 17.91
C TYR A 606 -10.14 14.22 19.03
N GLY A 607 -9.59 13.12 19.54
CA GLY A 607 -10.13 12.39 20.68
C GLY A 607 -10.45 10.93 20.39
N LEU A 608 -11.39 10.37 21.17
CA LEU A 608 -11.77 8.96 21.17
C LEU A 608 -13.23 8.79 20.78
N LYS A 609 -13.54 7.79 19.96
CA LYS A 609 -14.90 7.45 19.57
C LYS A 609 -15.07 5.93 19.51
N VAL A 610 -16.05 5.40 20.22
CA VAL A 610 -16.43 3.98 20.09
C VAL A 610 -17.49 3.83 19.00
N VAL A 611 -17.27 2.93 18.05
CA VAL A 611 -18.19 2.62 16.96
C VAL A 611 -18.31 1.10 16.88
N SER A 612 -19.53 0.57 16.95
CA SER A 612 -19.80 -0.89 16.87
C SER A 612 -18.97 -1.75 17.85
N GLY A 613 -18.70 -1.23 19.05
CA GLY A 613 -17.89 -1.90 20.08
C GLY A 613 -16.38 -1.89 19.82
N LYS A 614 -15.88 -1.04 18.90
CA LYS A 614 -14.46 -0.83 18.61
C LYS A 614 -14.05 0.61 18.86
N LEU A 615 -12.83 0.83 19.33
CA LEU A 615 -12.29 2.16 19.60
C LEU A 615 -11.55 2.72 18.38
N ASN A 616 -11.98 3.90 17.96
CA ASN A 616 -11.25 4.77 17.03
C ASN A 616 -10.66 5.93 17.82
N ALA A 617 -9.36 6.18 17.67
CA ALA A 617 -8.63 7.27 18.29
C ALA A 617 -8.00 8.17 17.23
N LYS A 618 -8.21 9.48 17.33
CA LYS A 618 -7.56 10.49 16.48
C LYS A 618 -6.72 11.39 17.37
N ILE A 619 -5.40 11.20 17.34
CA ILE A 619 -4.44 11.73 18.29
C ILE A 619 -3.53 12.75 17.58
N PRO A 620 -3.40 13.99 18.07
CA PRO A 620 -2.46 14.95 17.48
C PRO A 620 -1.01 14.47 17.58
N ILE A 621 -0.16 14.96 16.68
CA ILE A 621 1.31 14.85 16.80
C ILE A 621 1.92 16.22 16.49
N ASP A 622 2.58 16.77 17.49
CA ASP A 622 3.20 18.09 17.55
C ASP A 622 4.74 18.05 17.59
N LYS A 623 5.30 16.91 18.02
CA LYS A 623 6.74 16.66 18.19
C LYS A 623 7.04 15.16 17.90
N PRO A 624 8.30 14.74 17.70
CA PRO A 624 8.58 13.38 17.25
C PRO A 624 8.36 12.32 18.34
N VAL A 625 8.23 12.71 19.60
CA VAL A 625 7.84 11.83 20.70
C VAL A 625 6.77 12.50 21.56
N SER A 626 5.51 12.15 21.33
CA SER A 626 4.37 12.62 22.13
C SER A 626 3.84 11.50 23.04
N LYS A 627 3.21 11.88 24.15
CA LYS A 627 2.73 10.95 25.19
C LYS A 627 1.27 11.28 25.51
N TYR A 628 0.43 10.25 25.53
CA TYR A 628 -1.00 10.38 25.72
C TYR A 628 -1.54 9.33 26.69
N ILE A 629 -2.72 9.60 27.24
CA ILE A 629 -3.49 8.71 28.08
C ILE A 629 -4.88 8.64 27.48
N MET A 630 -5.27 7.46 26.99
CA MET A 630 -6.67 7.16 26.75
C MET A 630 -7.28 6.79 28.11
N ALA A 631 -8.37 7.41 28.53
CA ALA A 631 -8.92 7.27 29.87
C ALA A 631 -10.43 7.14 29.85
N GLU A 632 -10.98 6.38 30.78
CA GLU A 632 -12.42 6.31 31.02
C GLU A 632 -12.77 7.24 32.18
N GLU A 633 -13.64 8.22 31.95
CA GLU A 633 -14.08 9.14 33.02
C GLU A 633 -14.90 8.42 34.09
N ASN A 634 -14.80 8.90 35.34
CA ASN A 634 -15.49 8.36 36.52
C ASN A 634 -15.24 6.85 36.77
N SER A 635 -14.18 6.28 36.18
CA SER A 635 -13.79 4.88 36.34
C SER A 635 -13.00 4.61 37.64
N TYR A 636 -12.65 5.65 38.40
CA TYR A 636 -11.95 5.53 39.68
C TYR A 636 -12.90 5.06 40.79
N THR A 637 -12.73 3.79 41.17
CA THR A 637 -13.18 3.26 42.46
C THR A 637 -12.11 3.53 43.51
N GLU A 638 -12.50 3.95 44.72
CA GLU A 638 -11.52 4.17 45.78
C GLU A 638 -10.69 2.90 46.06
N PRO A 639 -9.36 3.03 46.16
CA PRO A 639 -8.48 1.91 46.43
C PRO A 639 -8.69 1.47 47.88
N VAL A 640 -9.23 0.27 48.05
CA VAL A 640 -9.29 -0.49 49.31
C VAL A 640 -7.86 -0.89 49.76
N VAL A 641 -6.82 -0.12 49.45
CA VAL A 641 -5.40 -0.55 49.48
C VAL A 641 -4.73 -0.30 50.83
N GLU A 642 -5.10 0.76 51.54
CA GLU A 642 -4.71 0.93 52.95
C GLU A 642 -5.35 -0.16 53.81
N ASP A 643 -6.62 -0.47 53.53
CA ASP A 643 -7.34 -1.60 54.11
C ASP A 643 -6.74 -2.95 53.65
N LEU A 644 -6.29 -3.10 52.39
CA LEU A 644 -5.73 -4.35 51.87
C LEU A 644 -4.36 -4.69 52.47
N ASN A 645 -3.46 -3.72 52.65
CA ASN A 645 -2.16 -4.00 53.28
C ASN A 645 -2.33 -4.31 54.78
N LYS A 646 -3.26 -3.63 55.45
CA LYS A 646 -3.65 -3.93 56.83
C LYS A 646 -4.34 -5.30 56.93
N LEU A 647 -5.21 -5.63 55.99
CA LEU A 647 -5.88 -6.92 55.87
C LEU A 647 -4.86 -8.03 55.60
N LYS A 648 -3.96 -7.91 54.62
CA LYS A 648 -2.85 -8.87 54.38
C LYS A 648 -2.03 -9.10 55.65
N THR A 649 -1.69 -8.04 56.38
CA THR A 649 -0.94 -8.13 57.64
C THR A 649 -1.73 -8.86 58.72
N ASN A 650 -3.03 -8.57 58.86
CA ASN A 650 -3.91 -9.23 59.83
C ASN A 650 -4.20 -10.69 59.45
N THR A 651 -4.46 -10.96 58.18
CA THR A 651 -4.66 -12.30 57.59
C THR A 651 -3.41 -13.16 57.75
N ASN A 652 -2.21 -12.62 57.54
CA ASN A 652 -0.97 -13.34 57.81
C ASN A 652 -0.86 -13.70 59.31
N LYS A 653 -1.20 -12.78 60.21
CA LYS A 653 -1.29 -13.04 61.67
C LYS A 653 -2.38 -14.04 62.04
N GLU A 654 -3.47 -14.13 61.27
CA GLU A 654 -4.49 -15.18 61.46
C GLU A 654 -3.96 -16.54 60.99
N ILE A 655 -3.31 -16.62 59.83
CA ILE A 655 -2.70 -17.84 59.31
C ILE A 655 -1.61 -18.37 60.25
N ASP A 656 -0.84 -17.49 60.90
CA ASP A 656 0.16 -17.90 61.89
C ASP A 656 -0.47 -18.58 63.12
N LYS A 657 -1.69 -18.18 63.51
CA LYS A 657 -2.46 -18.74 64.65
C LYS A 657 -3.18 -20.05 64.36
N LEU A 658 -3.30 -20.47 63.09
CA LEU A 658 -3.93 -21.74 62.70
C LEU A 658 -3.08 -22.91 63.22
N PRO A 659 -3.53 -23.71 64.21
CA PRO A 659 -2.63 -24.58 64.97
C PRO A 659 -2.19 -25.85 64.23
N ASN A 660 -2.92 -26.28 63.20
CA ASN A 660 -2.72 -27.59 62.55
C ASN A 660 -1.83 -27.48 61.31
N LEU A 661 -1.91 -26.38 60.55
CA LEU A 661 -1.08 -26.15 59.36
C LEU A 661 0.43 -26.12 59.64
N SER A 662 1.20 -26.80 58.79
CA SER A 662 2.66 -26.78 58.82
C SER A 662 3.28 -25.39 58.53
N THR A 663 4.52 -25.18 58.96
CA THR A 663 5.26 -23.92 58.71
C THR A 663 5.44 -23.61 57.23
N GLU A 664 5.63 -24.64 56.39
CA GLU A 664 5.73 -24.50 54.94
C GLU A 664 4.41 -24.09 54.30
N GLU A 665 3.29 -24.68 54.74
CA GLU A 665 1.95 -24.33 54.24
C GLU A 665 1.54 -22.94 54.69
N LYS A 666 1.75 -22.59 55.97
CA LYS A 666 1.59 -21.21 56.44
C LYS A 666 2.39 -20.23 55.58
N THR A 667 3.63 -20.56 55.22
CA THR A 667 4.46 -19.73 54.34
C THR A 667 3.90 -19.64 52.92
N LYS A 668 3.39 -20.75 52.36
CA LYS A 668 2.73 -20.80 51.05
C LYS A 668 1.45 -19.97 51.01
N TYR A 669 0.58 -20.06 52.03
CA TYR A 669 -0.63 -19.24 52.14
C TYR A 669 -0.27 -17.76 52.35
N LYS A 670 0.67 -17.42 53.25
CA LYS A 670 1.15 -16.03 53.43
C LYS A 670 1.78 -15.44 52.17
N SER A 671 2.53 -16.24 51.38
CA SER A 671 3.03 -15.81 50.07
C SER A 671 1.89 -15.48 49.10
N ARG A 672 0.84 -16.30 49.05
CA ARG A 672 -0.35 -16.04 48.23
C ARG A 672 -1.10 -14.78 48.69
N VAL A 673 -1.26 -14.58 50.01
CA VAL A 673 -1.86 -13.36 50.59
C VAL A 673 -1.05 -12.11 50.21
N ASN A 674 0.28 -12.17 50.33
CA ASN A 674 1.14 -11.05 49.96
C ASN A 674 1.05 -10.73 48.45
N SER A 675 0.95 -11.76 47.60
CA SER A 675 0.77 -11.62 46.15
C SER A 675 -0.65 -11.27 45.69
N ALA A 676 -1.67 -11.38 46.56
CA ALA A 676 -3.05 -11.07 46.20
C ALA A 676 -3.24 -9.57 45.85
N THR A 677 -4.14 -9.27 44.93
CA THR A 677 -4.37 -7.91 44.42
C THR A 677 -5.69 -7.30 44.88
N THR A 678 -6.60 -8.11 45.43
CA THR A 678 -7.94 -7.69 45.87
C THR A 678 -8.29 -8.20 47.28
N LYS A 679 -9.26 -7.54 47.93
CA LYS A 679 -9.80 -7.94 49.24
C LYS A 679 -10.45 -9.32 49.19
N ALA A 680 -11.25 -9.59 48.16
CA ALA A 680 -11.90 -10.89 47.95
C ALA A 680 -10.90 -12.04 47.74
N GLU A 681 -9.74 -11.80 47.10
CA GLU A 681 -8.67 -12.79 47.03
C GLU A 681 -8.06 -13.08 48.40
N VAL A 682 -7.77 -12.05 49.20
CA VAL A 682 -7.20 -12.24 50.55
C VAL A 682 -8.19 -12.96 51.48
N GLU A 683 -9.47 -12.60 51.45
CA GLU A 683 -10.53 -13.27 52.20
C GLU A 683 -10.73 -14.73 51.74
N LYS A 684 -10.68 -14.98 50.41
CA LYS A 684 -10.73 -16.34 49.87
C LYS A 684 -9.51 -17.16 50.29
N ILE A 685 -8.30 -16.60 50.27
CA ILE A 685 -7.08 -17.32 50.68
C ILE A 685 -7.09 -17.59 52.19
N LEU A 686 -7.61 -16.67 53.01
CA LEU A 686 -7.82 -16.90 54.44
C LEU A 686 -8.86 -18.00 54.68
N LYS A 687 -9.94 -18.02 53.91
CA LYS A 687 -10.92 -19.10 53.96
C LYS A 687 -10.31 -20.43 53.53
N GLU A 688 -9.57 -20.49 52.42
CA GLU A 688 -8.83 -21.69 51.99
C GLU A 688 -7.78 -22.16 53.01
N ALA A 689 -7.22 -21.26 53.81
CA ALA A 689 -6.30 -21.60 54.90
C ALA A 689 -7.04 -22.11 56.14
N LYS A 690 -8.18 -21.52 56.51
CA LYS A 690 -9.05 -22.01 57.60
C LYS A 690 -9.70 -23.34 57.25
N ASP A 691 -10.27 -23.47 56.06
CA ASP A 691 -10.81 -24.73 55.52
C ASP A 691 -9.71 -25.82 55.44
N ALA A 692 -8.44 -25.45 55.23
CA ALA A 692 -7.31 -26.36 55.27
C ALA A 692 -6.85 -26.70 56.70
N ASP A 693 -6.87 -25.75 57.64
CA ASP A 693 -6.55 -25.99 59.06
C ASP A 693 -7.64 -26.82 59.76
N ASP A 694 -8.92 -26.57 59.48
CA ASP A 694 -10.07 -27.38 59.89
C ASP A 694 -10.03 -28.79 59.27
N LYS A 695 -9.42 -28.90 58.08
CA LYS A 695 -9.19 -30.17 57.41
C LYS A 695 -7.98 -30.89 58.00
N GLU A 696 -6.89 -30.21 58.34
CA GLU A 696 -5.75 -30.78 59.05
C GLU A 696 -6.12 -31.16 60.49
N ALA A 697 -7.00 -30.41 61.16
CA ALA A 697 -7.61 -30.78 62.45
C ALA A 697 -8.40 -32.09 62.37
N LYS A 698 -8.99 -32.40 61.20
CA LYS A 698 -9.69 -33.67 60.92
C LYS A 698 -8.75 -34.76 60.40
N GLU A 699 -7.71 -34.40 59.66
CA GLU A 699 -6.74 -35.32 59.06
C GLU A 699 -5.58 -35.68 60.02
N ALA A 700 -5.43 -35.00 61.16
CA ALA A 700 -4.60 -35.44 62.28
C ALA A 700 -5.08 -36.76 62.92
N ASN A 701 -6.25 -37.26 62.53
CA ASN A 701 -6.81 -38.56 62.93
C ASN A 701 -6.97 -39.57 61.77
N ASP A 702 -6.66 -39.20 60.52
CA ASP A 702 -6.81 -40.09 59.35
C ASP A 702 -5.93 -39.60 58.18
N LYS A 703 -4.65 -40.01 58.14
CA LYS A 703 -3.74 -39.72 57.02
C LYS A 703 -2.64 -40.77 56.82
N GLU A 704 -3.03 -41.93 56.31
CA GLU A 704 -2.11 -42.73 55.49
C GLU A 704 -2.85 -43.48 54.36
N ALA A 705 -2.98 -42.83 53.19
CA ALA A 705 -3.57 -43.46 52.00
C ALA A 705 -2.92 -42.94 50.70
N ASN A 706 -2.03 -43.76 50.14
CA ASN A 706 -1.40 -43.54 48.84
C ASN A 706 -2.30 -44.04 47.68
N LYS A 707 -2.24 -43.34 46.53
CA LYS A 707 -2.71 -43.74 45.18
C LYS A 707 -4.14 -44.34 45.04
N ALA A 708 -4.97 -43.69 44.23
CA ALA A 708 -6.28 -44.22 43.82
C ALA A 708 -6.14 -45.52 43.01
N GLU A 709 -7.01 -46.49 43.27
CA GLU A 709 -7.04 -47.78 42.57
C GLU A 709 -8.16 -47.78 41.52
N VAL A 710 -7.85 -48.18 40.28
CA VAL A 710 -8.84 -48.29 39.20
C VAL A 710 -9.10 -49.76 38.89
N TYR A 711 -10.37 -50.12 38.74
CA TYR A 711 -10.82 -51.47 38.42
C TYR A 711 -11.75 -51.46 37.20
N SER A 712 -11.68 -52.50 36.37
CA SER A 712 -12.67 -52.83 35.36
C SER A 712 -13.43 -54.06 35.82
N VAL A 713 -14.75 -53.93 36.04
CA VAL A 713 -15.60 -54.93 36.70
C VAL A 713 -16.72 -55.34 35.74
N PRO A 714 -16.88 -56.63 35.41
CA PRO A 714 -18.00 -57.09 34.59
C PRO A 714 -19.35 -56.77 35.25
N VAL A 715 -20.29 -56.28 34.45
CA VAL A 715 -21.61 -55.84 34.94
C VAL A 715 -22.73 -56.56 34.20
N ARG A 716 -23.82 -56.82 34.94
CA ARG A 716 -25.09 -57.32 34.40
C ARG A 716 -26.22 -56.37 34.80
N MET A 717 -27.28 -56.28 34.01
CA MET A 717 -28.50 -55.60 34.43
C MET A 717 -29.58 -56.64 34.74
N LEU A 718 -30.10 -56.62 35.96
CA LEU A 718 -31.17 -57.48 36.44
C LEU A 718 -32.46 -56.68 36.64
N GLN A 719 -33.60 -57.37 36.70
CA GLN A 719 -34.88 -56.76 37.04
C GLN A 719 -34.89 -56.25 38.50
N ALA A 720 -35.78 -55.30 38.81
CA ALA A 720 -35.90 -54.71 40.15
C ALA A 720 -36.17 -55.74 41.26
N HIS A 721 -37.07 -56.70 41.00
CA HIS A 721 -37.60 -57.62 42.00
C HIS A 721 -37.37 -59.11 41.67
N SER A 722 -36.51 -59.42 40.69
CA SER A 722 -36.09 -60.78 40.37
C SER A 722 -34.63 -60.79 39.86
N ASP A 723 -33.90 -61.89 40.09
CA ASP A 723 -32.52 -62.06 39.59
C ASP A 723 -32.46 -62.48 38.11
N THR A 724 -33.55 -62.28 37.36
CA THR A 724 -33.58 -62.46 35.91
C THR A 724 -32.98 -61.24 35.21
N ALA A 725 -32.45 -61.46 34.00
CA ALA A 725 -31.90 -60.40 33.16
C ALA A 725 -32.96 -59.32 32.86
N SER A 726 -32.56 -58.06 32.99
CA SER A 726 -33.32 -56.93 32.46
C SER A 726 -33.26 -56.91 30.94
N MET A 727 -34.32 -56.45 30.29
CA MET A 727 -34.31 -56.21 28.84
C MET A 727 -33.19 -55.22 28.44
N GLY A 728 -32.83 -54.30 29.34
CA GLY A 728 -31.71 -53.37 29.17
C GLY A 728 -30.31 -53.99 29.34
N GLU A 729 -30.16 -55.28 29.68
CA GLU A 729 -28.84 -55.92 29.81
C GLU A 729 -28.04 -55.83 28.50
N LYS A 730 -28.70 -56.02 27.35
CA LYS A 730 -28.06 -55.93 26.02
C LYS A 730 -27.58 -54.51 25.68
N ALA A 731 -28.04 -53.49 26.39
CA ALA A 731 -27.62 -52.10 26.21
C ALA A 731 -26.31 -51.76 26.97
N LEU A 732 -25.84 -52.60 27.90
CA LEU A 732 -24.58 -52.39 28.61
C LEU A 732 -23.36 -52.70 27.74
N ASP A 733 -22.29 -51.91 27.89
CA ASP A 733 -20.98 -52.13 27.26
C ASP A 733 -20.07 -53.02 28.13
N GLY A 734 -20.61 -54.14 28.63
CA GLY A 734 -19.89 -55.25 29.29
C GLY A 734 -19.29 -55.00 30.67
N ASN A 735 -18.47 -53.96 30.84
CA ASN A 735 -17.71 -53.66 32.07
C ASN A 735 -18.00 -52.25 32.59
N VAL A 736 -18.04 -52.09 33.90
CA VAL A 736 -18.02 -50.80 34.59
C VAL A 736 -16.58 -50.49 35.00
N ILE A 737 -16.14 -49.25 34.80
CA ILE A 737 -14.89 -48.77 35.40
C ILE A 737 -15.19 -48.22 36.78
N VAL A 738 -14.53 -48.75 37.81
CA VAL A 738 -14.69 -48.31 39.20
C VAL A 738 -13.39 -47.73 39.72
N ARG A 739 -13.40 -46.46 40.10
CA ARG A 739 -12.26 -45.76 40.73
C ARG A 739 -12.48 -45.68 42.23
N LYS A 740 -11.60 -46.32 42.99
CA LYS A 740 -11.59 -46.27 44.46
C LYS A 740 -10.60 -45.20 44.91
N LYS A 741 -11.11 -44.20 45.65
CA LYS A 741 -10.31 -43.15 46.28
C LYS A 741 -10.99 -42.70 47.56
N ASP A 742 -10.25 -42.59 48.66
CA ASP A 742 -10.75 -42.09 49.96
C ASP A 742 -12.00 -42.84 50.46
N ASN A 743 -12.00 -44.18 50.33
CA ASN A 743 -13.12 -45.11 50.51
C ASN A 743 -14.41 -44.83 49.69
N LYS A 744 -14.40 -43.84 48.81
CA LYS A 744 -15.45 -43.61 47.82
C LYS A 744 -15.14 -44.36 46.53
N TYR A 745 -16.21 -44.86 45.91
CA TYR A 745 -16.18 -45.61 44.67
C TYR A 745 -16.93 -44.80 43.62
N SER A 746 -16.23 -44.35 42.57
CA SER A 746 -16.82 -43.69 41.41
C SER A 746 -16.99 -44.74 40.31
N TYR A 747 -18.23 -44.92 39.83
CA TYR A 747 -18.60 -45.93 38.83
C TYR A 747 -18.88 -45.24 37.50
N GLU A 748 -18.20 -45.64 36.43
CA GLU A 748 -18.45 -45.20 35.05
C GLU A 748 -19.10 -46.34 34.26
N VAL A 749 -20.36 -46.17 33.87
CA VAL A 749 -21.19 -47.18 33.18
C VAL A 749 -21.49 -46.71 31.76
N ALA A 750 -21.16 -47.54 30.78
CA ALA A 750 -21.38 -47.25 29.36
C ALA A 750 -22.59 -48.01 28.80
N PHE A 751 -23.39 -47.29 28.00
CA PHE A 751 -24.60 -47.77 27.35
C PHE A 751 -24.57 -47.51 25.84
N LYS A 752 -25.29 -48.34 25.08
CA LYS A 752 -25.57 -48.18 23.64
C LYS A 752 -27.08 -48.23 23.39
N GLY A 753 -27.52 -47.75 22.23
CA GLY A 753 -28.90 -47.91 21.78
C GLY A 753 -29.27 -49.39 21.62
N LEU A 754 -30.53 -49.72 21.88
CA LEU A 754 -31.07 -51.08 21.85
C LEU A 754 -32.37 -51.11 21.06
N GLU A 755 -32.52 -52.13 20.21
CA GLU A 755 -33.77 -52.41 19.52
C GLU A 755 -34.68 -53.32 20.36
N PHE A 756 -35.93 -52.92 20.54
CA PHE A 756 -36.93 -53.62 21.32
C PHE A 756 -38.34 -53.35 20.75
N MET A 757 -39.13 -54.40 20.50
CA MET A 757 -40.48 -54.32 19.90
C MET A 757 -40.54 -53.44 18.62
N ASN A 758 -39.59 -53.63 17.69
CA ASN A 758 -39.42 -52.85 16.46
C ASN A 758 -39.18 -51.33 16.67
N MET A 759 -38.82 -50.91 17.88
CA MET A 759 -38.39 -49.55 18.20
C MET A 759 -36.93 -49.55 18.63
N TYR A 760 -36.15 -48.60 18.10
CA TYR A 760 -34.78 -48.37 18.53
C TYR A 760 -34.76 -47.23 19.55
N GLY A 761 -34.18 -47.47 20.74
CA GLY A 761 -34.19 -46.51 21.83
C GLY A 761 -32.93 -46.51 22.69
N HIS A 762 -32.79 -45.45 23.47
CA HIS A 762 -31.57 -45.06 24.16
C HIS A 762 -31.85 -44.68 25.60
N LEU A 763 -30.89 -44.99 26.48
CA LEU A 763 -30.88 -44.46 27.83
C LEU A 763 -30.56 -42.96 27.78
N TRP A 764 -31.53 -42.12 28.15
CA TRP A 764 -31.38 -40.64 28.16
C TRP A 764 -31.54 -40.00 29.56
N GLY A 765 -31.77 -40.83 30.58
CA GLY A 765 -31.71 -40.49 32.00
C GLY A 765 -31.45 -41.72 32.85
N LEU A 766 -30.74 -41.54 33.96
CA LEU A 766 -30.37 -42.62 34.87
C LEU A 766 -30.31 -42.05 36.28
N ASN A 767 -31.20 -42.51 37.17
CA ASN A 767 -31.08 -42.21 38.60
C ASN A 767 -30.51 -43.41 39.36
N ILE A 768 -29.76 -43.12 40.41
CA ILE A 768 -29.15 -44.09 41.31
C ILE A 768 -29.82 -43.93 42.66
N TYR A 769 -30.42 -45.02 43.16
CA TYR A 769 -30.96 -45.05 44.53
C TYR A 769 -29.84 -45.18 45.55
N ASP A 770 -29.93 -44.48 46.67
CA ASP A 770 -28.92 -44.49 47.72
C ASP A 770 -28.71 -45.87 48.34
N SER A 771 -29.78 -46.60 48.65
CA SER A 771 -29.72 -47.97 49.20
C SER A 771 -30.81 -48.91 48.67
N SER A 772 -32.08 -48.48 48.61
CA SER A 772 -33.23 -49.31 48.20
C SER A 772 -34.09 -48.59 47.16
N PHE A 773 -34.99 -49.29 46.47
CA PHE A 773 -35.97 -48.66 45.56
C PHE A 773 -36.94 -47.67 46.24
N THR A 774 -36.92 -47.56 47.57
CA THR A 774 -37.68 -46.59 48.37
C THR A 774 -36.82 -45.49 48.98
N SER A 775 -35.49 -45.53 48.82
CA SER A 775 -34.59 -44.49 49.33
C SER A 775 -34.59 -43.24 48.43
N SER A 776 -33.93 -42.17 48.89
CA SER A 776 -33.54 -41.06 48.02
C SER A 776 -32.72 -41.55 46.82
N LYS A 777 -32.77 -40.77 45.73
CA LYS A 777 -32.09 -41.06 44.46
C LYS A 777 -31.48 -39.80 43.87
N SER A 778 -30.39 -39.96 43.12
CA SER A 778 -29.66 -38.88 42.44
C SER A 778 -29.47 -39.19 40.96
N GLU A 779 -29.53 -38.18 40.08
CA GLU A 779 -29.28 -38.37 38.63
C GLU A 779 -27.77 -38.56 38.40
N ALA A 780 -27.41 -39.57 37.62
CA ALA A 780 -26.02 -39.86 37.26
C ALA A 780 -25.48 -38.84 36.25
N ARG A 781 -24.22 -38.42 36.45
CA ARG A 781 -23.54 -37.41 35.63
C ARG A 781 -23.21 -37.98 34.24
N VAL A 782 -23.65 -37.32 33.17
CA VAL A 782 -23.28 -37.73 31.80
C VAL A 782 -21.83 -37.28 31.51
N LEU A 783 -20.91 -38.23 31.34
CA LEU A 783 -19.51 -37.95 31.00
C LEU A 783 -19.25 -37.87 29.50
N LYS A 784 -20.00 -38.63 28.69
CA LYS A 784 -19.82 -38.71 27.25
C LYS A 784 -21.17 -38.90 26.57
N LYS A 785 -21.35 -38.25 25.43
CA LYS A 785 -22.46 -38.45 24.49
C LYS A 785 -21.99 -39.10 23.19
N PHE A 786 -22.92 -39.58 22.39
CA PHE A 786 -22.68 -40.08 21.03
C PHE A 786 -23.84 -39.71 20.11
N MET A 787 -23.56 -39.60 18.81
CA MET A 787 -24.59 -39.43 17.78
C MET A 787 -25.15 -40.79 17.39
N ASP A 788 -26.47 -40.91 17.33
CA ASP A 788 -27.16 -42.10 16.85
C ASP A 788 -28.55 -41.76 16.26
N LYS A 789 -29.18 -42.71 15.58
CA LYS A 789 -30.56 -42.57 15.08
C LYS A 789 -31.54 -42.65 16.24
N ASN A 790 -32.40 -41.65 16.38
CA ASN A 790 -33.54 -41.71 17.30
C ASN A 790 -34.65 -42.66 16.80
N LEU A 791 -35.69 -42.84 17.60
CA LEU A 791 -36.88 -43.67 17.30
C LEU A 791 -37.73 -43.24 16.06
N LYS A 792 -37.36 -42.19 15.33
CA LYS A 792 -37.89 -41.85 13.99
C LYS A 792 -36.83 -41.95 12.87
N GLY A 793 -35.66 -42.52 13.16
CA GLY A 793 -34.55 -42.70 12.22
C GLY A 793 -33.63 -41.48 12.02
N LYS A 794 -33.87 -40.37 12.73
CA LYS A 794 -33.13 -39.11 12.58
C LYS A 794 -31.95 -39.06 13.55
N GLN A 795 -30.79 -38.60 13.08
CA GLN A 795 -29.57 -38.47 13.90
C GLN A 795 -29.74 -37.44 15.04
N MET A 796 -29.40 -37.83 16.27
CA MET A 796 -29.49 -37.03 17.50
C MET A 796 -28.37 -37.44 18.50
N GLU A 797 -28.00 -36.54 19.42
CA GLU A 797 -27.07 -36.86 20.52
C GLU A 797 -27.77 -37.60 21.67
N PHE A 798 -27.21 -38.74 22.08
CA PHE A 798 -27.63 -39.50 23.25
C PHE A 798 -26.49 -39.63 24.28
N PRO A 799 -26.78 -39.73 25.59
CA PRO A 799 -25.79 -40.10 26.59
C PRO A 799 -25.19 -41.49 26.32
N LYS A 800 -23.85 -41.60 26.33
CA LYS A 800 -23.12 -42.86 26.20
C LYS A 800 -22.59 -43.38 27.52
N VAL A 801 -22.00 -42.49 28.34
CA VAL A 801 -21.33 -42.86 29.60
C VAL A 801 -21.90 -42.04 30.74
N TYR A 802 -22.37 -42.73 31.77
CA TYR A 802 -22.87 -42.17 33.01
C TYR A 802 -21.90 -42.44 34.15
N ALA A 803 -21.75 -41.48 35.06
CA ALA A 803 -20.93 -41.62 36.25
C ALA A 803 -21.63 -41.20 37.52
N PHE A 804 -21.42 -41.95 38.60
CA PHE A 804 -21.99 -41.70 39.91
C PHE A 804 -21.09 -42.28 41.00
N ASP A 805 -21.29 -41.82 42.23
CA ASP A 805 -20.39 -42.11 43.35
C ASP A 805 -21.14 -42.84 44.47
N LYS A 806 -20.49 -43.79 45.13
CA LYS A 806 -20.96 -44.43 46.37
C LYS A 806 -19.90 -44.33 47.46
N ASN A 807 -20.36 -44.31 48.71
CA ASN A 807 -19.49 -44.32 49.90
C ASN A 807 -19.02 -45.75 50.29
N SER A 808 -19.40 -46.76 49.50
CA SER A 808 -19.16 -48.17 49.74
C SER A 808 -18.96 -48.95 48.43
N LYS A 809 -18.37 -50.14 48.54
CA LYS A 809 -18.18 -51.09 47.43
C LYS A 809 -19.49 -51.84 47.21
N GLU A 810 -20.20 -51.52 46.14
CA GLU A 810 -21.50 -52.12 45.85
C GLU A 810 -21.37 -53.35 44.94
N ASN A 811 -21.94 -54.48 45.37
CA ASN A 811 -22.16 -55.64 44.50
C ASN A 811 -23.43 -55.45 43.64
N THR A 812 -24.41 -54.72 44.15
CA THR A 812 -25.72 -54.49 43.50
C THR A 812 -26.11 -53.03 43.66
N ILE A 813 -26.38 -52.35 42.55
CA ILE A 813 -26.72 -50.92 42.53
C ILE A 813 -28.14 -50.77 41.99
N ASN A 814 -29.05 -50.31 42.84
CA ASN A 814 -30.45 -50.06 42.48
C ASN A 814 -30.54 -48.78 41.62
N ILE A 815 -31.14 -48.88 40.43
CA ILE A 815 -31.22 -47.78 39.46
C ILE A 815 -32.64 -47.61 38.91
N GLU A 816 -32.95 -46.39 38.45
CA GLU A 816 -34.15 -46.08 37.69
C GLU A 816 -33.71 -45.57 36.30
N VAL A 817 -34.10 -46.30 35.25
CA VAL A 817 -33.74 -46.04 33.86
C VAL A 817 -34.84 -45.28 33.13
N TYR A 818 -34.43 -44.29 32.33
CA TYR A 818 -35.30 -43.49 31.50
C TYR A 818 -34.89 -43.78 30.05
N VAL A 819 -35.82 -44.27 29.23
CA VAL A 819 -35.56 -44.68 27.86
C VAL A 819 -36.53 -43.95 26.95
N ASP A 820 -36.03 -43.23 25.94
CA ASP A 820 -36.82 -42.40 25.04
C ASP A 820 -37.98 -43.17 24.37
N ALA A 821 -37.72 -44.40 23.92
CA ALA A 821 -38.74 -45.28 23.35
C ALA A 821 -39.82 -45.70 24.36
N MET A 822 -39.46 -45.95 25.63
CA MET A 822 -40.44 -46.30 26.68
C MET A 822 -41.23 -45.07 27.11
N ASP A 823 -40.59 -43.91 27.19
CA ASP A 823 -41.24 -42.63 27.47
C ASP A 823 -42.27 -42.29 26.37
N ALA A 824 -41.88 -42.45 25.09
CA ALA A 824 -42.73 -42.22 23.93
C ALA A 824 -43.96 -43.14 23.87
N ILE A 825 -43.79 -44.44 24.14
CA ILE A 825 -44.91 -45.39 24.25
C ILE A 825 -45.83 -44.97 25.41
N LYS A 826 -45.25 -44.63 26.57
CA LYS A 826 -46.03 -44.40 27.79
C LYS A 826 -46.84 -43.10 27.76
N ASN A 827 -46.39 -42.08 27.03
CA ASN A 827 -47.12 -40.82 26.86
C ASN A 827 -47.80 -40.66 25.48
N ASN A 828 -47.74 -41.69 24.62
CA ASN A 828 -48.34 -41.74 23.29
C ASN A 828 -47.86 -40.60 22.34
N ALA A 829 -46.59 -40.22 22.46
CA ALA A 829 -45.94 -39.14 21.70
C ALA A 829 -46.00 -39.38 20.17
N GLN A 830 -46.41 -38.36 19.42
CA GLN A 830 -46.52 -38.43 17.96
C GLN A 830 -45.19 -38.05 17.29
N SER A 831 -44.58 -36.95 17.72
CA SER A 831 -43.23 -36.51 17.36
C SER A 831 -42.22 -36.85 18.46
N TYR A 832 -40.93 -36.64 18.17
CA TYR A 832 -39.87 -36.84 19.18
C TYR A 832 -39.86 -35.72 20.24
N ASP A 833 -40.31 -34.52 19.87
CA ASP A 833 -40.34 -33.36 20.79
C ASP A 833 -41.51 -33.46 21.79
N ASP A 834 -42.50 -34.32 21.52
CA ASP A 834 -43.61 -34.62 22.43
C ASP A 834 -43.25 -35.62 23.55
N ILE A 835 -42.01 -36.15 23.58
CA ILE A 835 -41.62 -37.19 24.53
C ILE A 835 -41.30 -36.57 25.90
N VAL A 836 -42.09 -36.94 26.91
CA VAL A 836 -41.87 -36.51 28.30
C VAL A 836 -40.86 -37.44 28.98
N LYS A 837 -39.61 -36.98 29.12
CA LYS A 837 -38.51 -37.71 29.79
C LYS A 837 -38.94 -38.24 31.17
N GLY A 838 -38.91 -39.57 31.33
CA GLY A 838 -39.26 -40.28 32.57
C GLY A 838 -40.73 -40.65 32.73
N ALA A 839 -41.57 -40.49 31.69
CA ALA A 839 -42.94 -40.99 31.69
C ALA A 839 -43.01 -42.52 31.82
N GLY A 840 -42.14 -43.23 31.09
CA GLY A 840 -42.01 -44.69 31.02
C GLY A 840 -40.88 -45.27 31.89
N ARG A 841 -40.37 -44.50 32.87
CA ARG A 841 -39.28 -44.89 33.77
C ARG A 841 -39.46 -46.30 34.39
N GLN A 842 -38.37 -47.05 34.47
CA GLN A 842 -38.35 -48.42 35.01
C GLN A 842 -37.26 -48.61 36.07
N ASN A 843 -37.51 -49.47 37.04
CA ASN A 843 -36.50 -49.85 38.04
C ASN A 843 -35.71 -51.09 37.58
N ALA A 844 -34.40 -51.07 37.82
CA ALA A 844 -33.48 -52.17 37.51
C ALA A 844 -32.33 -52.22 38.53
N ARG A 845 -31.53 -53.29 38.47
CA ARG A 845 -30.35 -53.46 39.32
C ARG A 845 -29.12 -53.67 38.44
N LEU A 846 -28.05 -52.92 38.66
CA LEU A 846 -26.72 -53.26 38.12
C LEU A 846 -26.05 -54.21 39.10
N PHE A 847 -25.75 -55.43 38.66
CA PHE A 847 -24.98 -56.41 39.43
C PHE A 847 -23.53 -56.42 38.94
N LEU A 848 -22.58 -56.14 39.84
CA LEU A 848 -21.16 -56.05 39.55
C LEU A 848 -20.45 -57.31 40.05
N ASP A 849 -19.89 -58.09 39.12
CA ASP A 849 -19.17 -59.30 39.45
C ASP A 849 -17.71 -58.98 39.83
N TRP A 850 -17.54 -58.54 41.08
CA TRP A 850 -16.25 -58.23 41.67
C TRP A 850 -15.29 -59.43 41.74
N SER A 851 -15.76 -60.67 41.57
CA SER A 851 -14.87 -61.85 41.49
C SER A 851 -14.05 -61.88 40.20
N LYS A 852 -14.53 -61.17 39.16
CA LYS A 852 -13.89 -61.05 37.84
C LYS A 852 -13.26 -59.67 37.58
N ALA A 853 -13.15 -58.84 38.61
CA ALA A 853 -12.59 -57.49 38.50
C ALA A 853 -11.09 -57.50 38.14
N LYS A 854 -10.70 -56.69 37.15
CA LYS A 854 -9.30 -56.49 36.74
C LYS A 854 -8.82 -55.11 37.19
N LYS A 855 -7.67 -55.04 37.88
CA LYS A 855 -7.04 -53.74 38.22
C LYS A 855 -6.45 -53.12 36.95
N VAL A 856 -6.66 -51.82 36.76
CA VAL A 856 -6.22 -51.05 35.58
C VAL A 856 -5.09 -50.13 36.00
N GLU A 857 -3.96 -50.19 35.31
CA GLU A 857 -2.83 -49.28 35.54
C GLU A 857 -3.03 -47.95 34.79
N ASP A 858 -2.73 -46.84 35.46
CA ASP A 858 -2.97 -45.48 34.96
C ASP A 858 -1.88 -45.04 33.97
N ASN A 859 -1.90 -45.63 32.77
CA ASN A 859 -1.05 -45.23 31.66
C ASN A 859 -1.71 -44.09 30.85
N GLN A 860 -1.09 -42.91 30.90
CA GLN A 860 -1.51 -41.76 30.10
C GLN A 860 -1.30 -42.01 28.60
N GLY A 861 -2.37 -42.33 27.89
CA GLY A 861 -2.61 -41.87 26.52
C GLY A 861 -1.57 -42.24 25.45
N ASN A 862 -1.14 -43.50 25.38
CA ASN A 862 -0.60 -44.05 24.13
C ASN A 862 -1.77 -44.55 23.26
N ASP A 863 -2.34 -43.67 22.44
CA ASP A 863 -3.16 -44.09 21.28
C ASP A 863 -2.24 -44.66 20.20
N SER A 864 -1.85 -45.92 20.39
CA SER A 864 -1.17 -46.74 19.39
C SER A 864 -1.50 -48.21 19.60
N ASP A 865 -2.73 -48.60 19.27
CA ASP A 865 -2.96 -49.79 18.44
C ASP A 865 -4.40 -49.83 17.91
N ASN A 866 -4.54 -49.51 16.63
CA ASN A 866 -5.62 -50.04 15.82
C ASN A 866 -5.07 -50.37 14.41
N GLN A 867 -4.16 -51.34 14.36
CA GLN A 867 -3.86 -52.04 13.11
C GLN A 867 -5.01 -53.02 12.81
N GLY A 868 -5.97 -52.61 12.01
CA GLY A 868 -7.06 -53.49 11.59
C GLY A 868 -8.13 -52.78 10.77
N ASN A 869 -8.04 -52.88 9.44
CA ASN A 869 -9.05 -52.47 8.45
C ASN A 869 -9.60 -51.04 8.55
N ASP A 870 -9.07 -50.14 7.70
CA ASP A 870 -9.90 -49.06 7.18
C ASP A 870 -9.59 -48.71 5.71
N SER A 871 -9.98 -49.61 4.81
CA SER A 871 -9.98 -49.37 3.36
C SER A 871 -11.24 -48.62 2.87
N ASN A 872 -12.22 -48.40 3.77
CA ASN A 872 -13.57 -47.96 3.44
C ASN A 872 -13.98 -46.59 4.04
N GLU A 873 -13.20 -45.96 4.93
CA GLU A 873 -13.53 -44.57 5.33
C GLU A 873 -13.52 -43.62 4.10
N VAL A 874 -14.67 -43.01 3.85
CA VAL A 874 -14.92 -42.11 2.72
C VAL A 874 -14.25 -40.74 2.92
N ALA A 875 -14.19 -40.24 4.15
CA ALA A 875 -13.62 -38.94 4.48
C ALA A 875 -12.70 -38.98 5.72
N LYS A 876 -11.42 -39.25 5.48
CA LYS A 876 -10.36 -39.31 6.51
C LYS A 876 -9.95 -37.90 6.95
N ARG A 877 -9.67 -37.70 8.24
CA ARG A 877 -9.20 -36.41 8.79
C ARG A 877 -7.79 -36.52 9.39
N LEU A 878 -6.88 -35.62 8.97
CA LEU A 878 -5.55 -35.45 9.56
C LEU A 878 -5.50 -34.12 10.33
N ALA A 879 -5.54 -34.22 11.66
CA ALA A 879 -5.60 -33.07 12.56
C ALA A 879 -5.02 -33.38 13.95
N GLY A 880 -4.11 -32.53 14.44
CA GLY A 880 -3.72 -32.48 15.86
C GLY A 880 -4.37 -31.31 16.60
N ASP A 881 -4.00 -31.09 17.86
CA ASP A 881 -4.58 -30.00 18.67
C ASP A 881 -4.13 -28.62 18.18
N ASP A 882 -2.98 -28.57 17.50
CA ASP A 882 -2.50 -27.41 16.77
C ASP A 882 -1.83 -27.78 15.42
N ARG A 883 -1.29 -26.77 14.72
CA ARG A 883 -0.60 -26.94 13.43
C ARG A 883 0.70 -27.75 13.51
N TYR A 884 1.40 -27.72 14.65
CA TYR A 884 2.64 -28.48 14.83
C TYR A 884 2.30 -29.96 14.93
N GLU A 885 1.26 -30.30 15.69
CA GLU A 885 0.75 -31.67 15.77
C GLU A 885 0.06 -32.14 14.49
N THR A 886 -0.63 -31.25 13.78
CA THR A 886 -1.19 -31.56 12.45
C THR A 886 -0.09 -31.93 11.46
N ALA A 887 1.03 -31.19 11.44
CA ALA A 887 2.21 -31.54 10.65
C ALA A 887 2.83 -32.89 11.08
N ILE A 888 2.88 -33.18 12.38
CA ILE A 888 3.34 -34.48 12.90
C ILE A 888 2.40 -35.62 12.48
N LYS A 889 1.07 -35.45 12.53
CA LYS A 889 0.12 -36.48 12.06
C LYS A 889 0.22 -36.72 10.56
N ILE A 890 0.36 -35.65 9.76
CA ILE A 890 0.66 -35.74 8.32
C ILE A 890 1.93 -36.57 8.08
N SER A 891 2.99 -36.28 8.84
CA SER A 891 4.27 -37.01 8.78
C SER A 891 4.11 -38.50 9.16
N LYS A 892 3.49 -38.81 10.30
CA LYS A 892 3.26 -40.18 10.77
C LYS A 892 2.44 -41.04 9.81
N ASP A 893 1.41 -40.45 9.20
CA ASP A 893 0.48 -41.15 8.31
C ASP A 893 1.11 -41.49 6.94
N ASN A 894 2.12 -40.71 6.51
CA ASN A 894 2.65 -40.78 5.14
C ASN A 894 4.15 -41.17 5.04
N PHE A 895 4.92 -41.04 6.13
CA PHE A 895 6.36 -41.27 6.14
C PHE A 895 6.74 -42.25 7.26
N LYS A 896 7.08 -43.49 6.91
CA LYS A 896 7.66 -44.45 7.86
C LYS A 896 9.02 -43.97 8.36
N SER A 897 9.86 -43.52 7.44
CA SER A 897 11.18 -42.92 7.65
C SER A 897 11.46 -41.86 6.58
N ALA A 898 12.36 -40.91 6.86
CA ALA A 898 12.87 -39.94 5.89
C ALA A 898 14.27 -39.49 6.32
N ASP A 899 15.26 -39.52 5.41
CA ASP A 899 16.62 -39.05 5.73
C ASP A 899 16.67 -37.53 5.96
N THR A 900 15.88 -36.78 5.19
CA THR A 900 15.76 -35.33 5.27
C THR A 900 14.40 -34.91 5.80
N VAL A 901 14.37 -33.90 6.67
CA VAL A 901 13.15 -33.17 7.09
C VAL A 901 13.26 -31.72 6.66
N VAL A 902 12.17 -31.16 6.15
CA VAL A 902 12.07 -29.71 5.88
C VAL A 902 11.40 -29.04 7.08
N LEU A 903 12.09 -28.11 7.73
CA LEU A 903 11.64 -27.42 8.93
C LEU A 903 11.31 -25.96 8.64
N ALA A 904 10.03 -25.61 8.69
CA ALA A 904 9.53 -24.26 8.42
C ALA A 904 8.90 -23.59 9.66
N SER A 905 8.62 -22.29 9.57
CA SER A 905 8.01 -21.55 10.67
C SER A 905 6.52 -21.87 10.80
N GLY A 906 6.07 -22.29 11.97
CA GLY A 906 4.63 -22.42 12.25
C GLY A 906 3.89 -21.07 12.37
N THR A 907 4.61 -19.95 12.28
CA THR A 907 4.05 -18.59 12.42
C THR A 907 4.22 -17.72 11.18
N ASN A 908 5.14 -18.03 10.27
CA ASN A 908 5.32 -17.35 8.99
C ASN A 908 5.10 -18.36 7.84
N SER A 909 3.95 -18.26 7.16
CA SER A 909 3.47 -19.25 6.19
C SER A 909 4.20 -19.25 4.85
N ALA A 910 4.73 -18.11 4.41
CA ALA A 910 5.30 -17.96 3.07
C ALA A 910 6.47 -18.92 2.82
N ASP A 911 7.35 -19.06 3.82
CA ASP A 911 8.55 -19.91 3.78
C ASP A 911 8.17 -21.40 3.61
N ALA A 912 7.09 -21.85 4.26
CA ALA A 912 6.60 -23.23 4.18
C ALA A 912 5.94 -23.55 2.82
N LEU A 913 5.18 -22.59 2.28
CA LEU A 913 4.47 -22.76 1.00
C LEU A 913 5.45 -22.98 -0.16
N ALA A 914 6.47 -22.13 -0.26
CA ALA A 914 7.51 -22.25 -1.30
C ALA A 914 8.32 -23.55 -1.15
N ALA A 915 8.47 -24.07 0.08
CA ALA A 915 9.23 -25.29 0.35
C ALA A 915 8.55 -26.59 -0.10
N SER A 916 7.26 -26.59 -0.46
CA SER A 916 6.51 -27.81 -0.84
C SER A 916 7.20 -28.63 -1.93
N SER A 917 7.58 -28.01 -3.05
CA SER A 917 8.25 -28.70 -4.15
C SER A 917 9.63 -29.23 -3.79
N LEU A 918 10.37 -28.49 -2.95
CA LEU A 918 11.68 -28.94 -2.46
C LEU A 918 11.53 -30.15 -1.53
N ALA A 919 10.60 -30.09 -0.56
CA ALA A 919 10.31 -31.19 0.36
C ALA A 919 9.91 -32.46 -0.41
N THR A 920 9.01 -32.33 -1.39
CA THR A 920 8.61 -33.43 -2.27
C THR A 920 9.78 -33.97 -3.10
N SER A 921 10.65 -33.12 -3.65
CA SER A 921 11.85 -33.55 -4.41
C SER A 921 12.87 -34.31 -3.58
N LYS A 922 12.85 -34.14 -2.25
CA LYS A 922 13.70 -34.85 -1.28
C LYS A 922 12.98 -36.00 -0.57
N SER A 923 11.73 -36.30 -0.97
CA SER A 923 10.85 -37.26 -0.28
C SER A 923 10.77 -37.01 1.24
N ALA A 924 10.75 -35.73 1.62
CA ALA A 924 10.85 -35.24 2.99
C ALA A 924 9.49 -34.70 3.49
N PRO A 925 9.09 -34.96 4.74
CA PRO A 925 7.96 -34.28 5.36
C PRO A 925 8.32 -32.83 5.70
N ILE A 926 7.30 -31.96 5.69
CA ILE A 926 7.40 -30.60 6.23
C ILE A 926 6.94 -30.63 7.69
N LEU A 927 7.85 -30.31 8.60
CA LEU A 927 7.53 -30.05 10.01
C LEU A 927 7.57 -28.56 10.29
N LEU A 928 6.80 -28.13 11.30
CA LEU A 928 6.71 -26.74 11.72
C LEU A 928 7.42 -26.54 13.07
N THR A 929 8.00 -25.36 13.30
CA THR A 929 8.59 -24.99 14.60
C THR A 929 8.20 -23.59 15.05
N LYS A 930 8.21 -23.36 16.37
CA LYS A 930 8.14 -22.02 16.97
C LYS A 930 9.50 -21.33 16.79
N ARG A 931 9.49 -20.00 16.61
CA ARG A 931 10.69 -19.19 16.29
C ARG A 931 11.93 -19.48 17.14
N LYS A 932 11.77 -19.57 18.47
CA LYS A 932 12.89 -19.58 19.44
C LYS A 932 13.29 -20.97 19.96
N LYS A 933 12.48 -22.00 19.74
CA LYS A 933 12.65 -23.34 20.34
C LYS A 933 11.92 -24.39 19.50
N ILE A 934 12.60 -25.50 19.20
CA ILE A 934 11.96 -26.69 18.64
C ILE A 934 11.11 -27.38 19.72
N GLY A 935 9.86 -27.72 19.38
CA GLY A 935 8.97 -28.45 20.28
C GLY A 935 9.46 -29.88 20.51
N LYS A 936 9.26 -30.44 21.70
CA LYS A 936 9.64 -31.84 22.00
C LYS A 936 9.01 -32.79 20.97
N ASN A 937 7.70 -32.67 20.74
CA ASN A 937 6.94 -33.50 19.81
C ASN A 937 7.49 -33.43 18.37
N VAL A 938 7.95 -32.25 17.93
CA VAL A 938 8.55 -32.04 16.60
C VAL A 938 9.93 -32.71 16.51
N PHE A 939 10.74 -32.58 17.57
CA PHE A 939 12.05 -33.22 17.62
C PHE A 939 11.96 -34.75 17.74
N ASP A 940 10.99 -35.26 18.49
CA ASP A 940 10.71 -36.69 18.60
C ASP A 940 10.21 -37.27 17.26
N GLU A 941 9.48 -36.49 16.46
CA GLU A 941 9.09 -36.88 15.11
C GLU A 941 10.28 -36.94 14.14
N ILE A 942 11.22 -35.97 14.21
CA ILE A 942 12.49 -36.04 13.46
C ILE A 942 13.26 -37.32 13.81
N LYS A 943 13.30 -37.69 15.09
CA LYS A 943 13.89 -38.97 15.55
C LYS A 943 13.14 -40.18 15.03
N ARG A 944 11.80 -40.20 15.09
CA ARG A 944 10.96 -41.30 14.60
C ARG A 944 11.18 -41.57 13.12
N LEU A 945 11.40 -40.51 12.33
CA LEU A 945 11.74 -40.59 10.92
C LEU A 945 13.16 -41.11 10.64
N ASN A 946 14.02 -41.17 11.65
CA ASN A 946 15.46 -41.43 11.55
C ASN A 946 16.18 -40.41 10.64
N ALA A 947 15.78 -39.14 10.71
CA ALA A 947 16.30 -38.09 9.81
C ALA A 947 17.63 -37.51 10.31
N ASN A 948 18.67 -37.63 9.49
CA ASN A 948 20.01 -37.08 9.77
C ASN A 948 20.17 -35.64 9.26
N ASN A 949 19.33 -35.25 8.30
CA ASN A 949 19.40 -33.97 7.61
C ASN A 949 18.14 -33.12 7.90
N VAL A 950 18.33 -31.84 8.25
CA VAL A 950 17.24 -30.87 8.38
C VAL A 950 17.51 -29.64 7.50
N ILE A 951 16.61 -29.39 6.56
CA ILE A 951 16.59 -28.16 5.76
C ILE A 951 15.70 -27.14 6.47
N VAL A 952 16.30 -26.14 7.10
CA VAL A 952 15.59 -25.04 7.77
C VAL A 952 15.24 -23.97 6.74
N VAL A 953 13.94 -23.68 6.60
CA VAL A 953 13.45 -22.73 5.60
C VAL A 953 13.01 -21.43 6.28
N GLY A 954 13.54 -20.31 5.80
CA GLY A 954 13.30 -18.98 6.36
C GLY A 954 14.44 -18.45 7.23
N GLY A 955 14.54 -17.12 7.28
CA GLY A 955 15.63 -16.41 7.95
C GLY A 955 15.62 -16.46 9.48
N LYS A 956 16.61 -15.82 10.10
CA LYS A 956 16.80 -15.74 11.57
C LYS A 956 15.63 -15.10 12.32
N VAL A 957 14.79 -14.35 11.61
CA VAL A 957 13.54 -13.78 12.11
C VAL A 957 12.44 -14.86 12.21
N SER A 958 12.26 -15.69 11.17
CA SER A 958 11.30 -16.81 11.14
C SER A 958 11.68 -17.94 12.12
N ILE A 959 12.94 -18.37 12.10
CA ILE A 959 13.50 -19.47 12.90
C ILE A 959 14.89 -19.05 13.39
N SER A 960 15.07 -18.86 14.70
CA SER A 960 16.31 -18.33 15.26
C SER A 960 17.48 -19.30 15.15
N GLU A 961 18.71 -18.77 15.24
CA GLU A 961 19.92 -19.61 15.31
C GLU A 961 19.92 -20.58 16.49
N LYS A 962 19.21 -20.27 17.60
CA LYS A 962 19.06 -21.23 18.70
C LYS A 962 18.42 -22.55 18.23
N VAL A 963 17.43 -22.52 17.34
CA VAL A 963 16.82 -23.75 16.82
C VAL A 963 17.81 -24.56 15.98
N VAL A 964 18.65 -23.89 15.19
CA VAL A 964 19.72 -24.51 14.40
C VAL A 964 20.78 -25.13 15.32
N SER A 965 21.24 -24.41 16.35
CA SER A 965 22.19 -24.93 17.34
C SER A 965 21.60 -26.09 18.16
N ASP A 966 20.33 -26.01 18.57
CA ASP A 966 19.65 -27.07 19.33
C ASP A 966 19.52 -28.38 18.52
N LEU A 967 19.46 -28.30 17.19
CA LEU A 967 19.52 -29.44 16.27
C LEU A 967 20.95 -29.96 16.06
N LYS A 968 21.91 -29.07 15.77
CA LYS A 968 23.33 -29.43 15.58
C LYS A 968 23.94 -30.11 16.81
N ASN A 969 23.60 -29.62 18.02
CA ASN A 969 24.00 -30.20 19.30
C ASN A 969 23.40 -31.61 19.55
N LYS A 970 22.58 -32.12 18.64
CA LYS A 970 22.00 -33.47 18.66
C LYS A 970 22.44 -34.29 17.44
N ASN A 971 23.58 -33.92 16.84
CA ASN A 971 24.23 -34.57 15.69
C ASN A 971 23.37 -34.58 14.41
N ILE A 972 22.48 -33.60 14.24
CA ILE A 972 21.71 -33.41 13.01
C ILE A 972 22.44 -32.41 12.10
N THR A 973 22.61 -32.76 10.83
CA THR A 973 23.13 -31.88 9.80
C THR A 973 22.08 -30.85 9.42
N VAL A 974 22.37 -29.55 9.60
CA VAL A 974 21.41 -28.47 9.35
C VAL A 974 21.87 -27.56 8.23
N LYS A 975 21.06 -27.45 7.18
CA LYS A 975 21.22 -26.49 6.08
C LYS A 975 20.10 -25.45 6.14
N ARG A 976 20.41 -24.15 6.14
CA ARG A 976 19.40 -23.09 6.08
C ARG A 976 19.25 -22.58 4.64
N LEU A 977 18.00 -22.41 4.19
CA LEU A 977 17.64 -21.72 2.95
C LEU A 977 16.83 -20.48 3.32
N ALA A 978 17.39 -19.29 3.06
CA ALA A 978 16.81 -18.01 3.45
C ALA A 978 17.48 -16.85 2.71
N GLY A 979 16.70 -15.83 2.38
CA GLY A 979 17.19 -14.47 2.11
C GLY A 979 16.68 -13.48 3.16
N ASP A 980 16.84 -12.18 2.90
CA ASP A 980 16.43 -11.10 3.81
C ASP A 980 14.90 -10.93 3.86
N ASN A 981 14.19 -11.41 2.83
CA ASN A 981 12.74 -11.42 2.75
C ASN A 981 12.17 -12.73 2.15
N ARG A 982 10.84 -12.79 2.02
CA ARG A 982 10.11 -13.97 1.52
C ARG A 982 10.36 -14.25 0.03
N TYR A 983 10.68 -13.24 -0.77
CA TYR A 983 10.93 -13.36 -2.20
C TYR A 983 12.29 -14.00 -2.43
N GLU A 984 13.33 -13.46 -1.81
CA GLU A 984 14.68 -14.05 -1.81
C GLU A 984 14.72 -15.45 -1.16
N THR A 985 13.93 -15.67 -0.10
CA THR A 985 13.77 -17.02 0.48
C THR A 985 13.16 -17.99 -0.53
N SER A 986 12.15 -17.56 -1.31
CA SER A 986 11.60 -18.40 -2.40
C SER A 986 12.60 -18.64 -3.54
N TYR A 987 13.45 -17.65 -3.85
CA TYR A 987 14.56 -17.80 -4.79
C TYR A 987 15.60 -18.83 -4.30
N GLU A 988 16.04 -18.78 -3.04
CA GLU A 988 17.00 -19.75 -2.50
C GLU A 988 16.45 -21.18 -2.43
N ILE A 989 15.14 -21.34 -2.14
CA ILE A 989 14.45 -22.64 -2.23
C ILE A 989 14.44 -23.15 -3.68
N ALA A 990 14.06 -22.29 -4.64
CA ALA A 990 14.00 -22.64 -6.04
C ALA A 990 15.38 -22.98 -6.62
N LYS A 991 16.41 -22.21 -6.27
CA LYS A 991 17.81 -22.46 -6.63
C LYS A 991 18.32 -23.79 -6.07
N GLU A 992 17.97 -24.15 -4.84
CA GLU A 992 18.32 -25.46 -4.28
C GLU A 992 17.59 -26.61 -4.96
N LEU A 993 16.30 -26.43 -5.28
CA LEU A 993 15.49 -27.41 -6.03
C LEU A 993 16.06 -27.65 -7.43
N LEU A 994 16.39 -26.58 -8.17
CA LEU A 994 16.90 -26.63 -9.55
C LEU A 994 18.29 -27.29 -9.68
N LYS A 995 19.11 -27.34 -8.62
CA LYS A 995 20.36 -28.13 -8.61
C LYS A 995 20.13 -29.62 -8.85
N SER A 996 18.97 -30.14 -8.44
CA SER A 996 18.57 -31.55 -8.60
C SER A 996 17.39 -31.76 -9.54
N ASN A 997 16.77 -30.69 -10.06
CA ASN A 997 15.60 -30.77 -10.94
C ASN A 997 15.77 -29.91 -12.20
N LYS A 998 15.67 -30.52 -13.38
CA LYS A 998 15.72 -29.83 -14.68
C LYS A 998 14.35 -29.28 -15.10
N ALA A 999 13.63 -28.65 -14.17
CA ALA A 999 12.31 -28.09 -14.44
C ALA A 999 12.39 -27.02 -15.55
N LYS A 1000 11.51 -27.15 -16.56
CA LYS A 1000 11.34 -26.14 -17.62
C LYS A 1000 10.25 -25.13 -17.31
N GLU A 1001 9.58 -25.26 -16.18
CA GLU A 1001 8.42 -24.47 -15.82
C GLU A 1001 8.56 -23.96 -14.39
N ALA A 1002 8.02 -22.77 -14.10
CA ALA A 1002 7.98 -22.19 -12.76
C ALA A 1002 6.58 -21.66 -12.44
N ILE A 1003 6.32 -21.42 -11.16
CA ILE A 1003 5.07 -20.81 -10.71
C ILE A 1003 5.38 -19.46 -10.06
N ILE A 1004 4.69 -18.40 -10.46
CA ILE A 1004 4.78 -17.08 -9.85
C ILE A 1004 3.48 -16.75 -9.10
N VAL A 1005 3.61 -16.40 -7.81
CA VAL A 1005 2.48 -16.15 -6.90
C VAL A 1005 2.71 -14.83 -6.15
N ASN A 1006 1.66 -14.07 -5.87
CA ASN A 1006 1.78 -12.89 -5.02
C ASN A 1006 2.10 -13.30 -3.56
N GLY A 1007 3.27 -12.89 -3.06
CA GLY A 1007 3.77 -13.27 -1.74
C GLY A 1007 3.00 -12.71 -0.54
N PHE A 1008 2.02 -11.83 -0.75
CA PHE A 1008 1.11 -11.34 0.29
C PHE A 1008 -0.19 -12.15 0.42
N LYS A 1009 -0.59 -12.95 -0.59
CA LYS A 1009 -1.88 -13.69 -0.60
C LYS A 1009 -1.68 -15.18 -0.31
N ASN A 1010 -1.56 -15.51 0.98
CA ASN A 1010 -1.26 -16.87 1.48
C ASN A 1010 -2.26 -17.98 1.13
N ALA A 1011 -3.51 -17.66 0.76
CA ALA A 1011 -4.55 -18.68 0.53
C ALA A 1011 -4.36 -19.38 -0.83
N ASP A 1012 -4.24 -18.61 -1.91
CA ASP A 1012 -4.08 -19.11 -3.28
C ASP A 1012 -2.82 -20.00 -3.36
N ALA A 1013 -1.73 -19.53 -2.73
CA ALA A 1013 -0.44 -20.20 -2.64
C ALA A 1013 -0.48 -21.60 -1.96
N LEU A 1014 -1.48 -21.94 -1.15
CA LEU A 1014 -1.60 -23.30 -0.61
C LEU A 1014 -2.06 -24.29 -1.69
N SER A 1015 -3.09 -23.92 -2.46
CA SER A 1015 -3.64 -24.76 -3.54
C SER A 1015 -2.64 -25.00 -4.68
N VAL A 1016 -1.72 -24.05 -4.89
CA VAL A 1016 -0.57 -24.16 -5.81
C VAL A 1016 0.26 -25.42 -5.59
N SER A 1017 0.33 -25.94 -4.37
CA SER A 1017 1.04 -27.20 -4.06
C SER A 1017 0.64 -28.35 -4.97
N SER A 1018 -0.63 -28.38 -5.42
CA SER A 1018 -1.17 -29.40 -6.33
C SER A 1018 -0.44 -29.43 -7.67
N LEU A 1019 -0.14 -28.26 -8.24
CA LEU A 1019 0.61 -28.12 -9.49
C LEU A 1019 2.12 -28.22 -9.22
N ALA A 1020 2.59 -27.52 -8.19
CA ALA A 1020 4.00 -27.39 -7.87
C ALA A 1020 4.66 -28.72 -7.51
N THR A 1021 4.03 -29.53 -6.65
CA THR A 1021 4.64 -30.80 -6.23
C THR A 1021 4.49 -31.91 -7.27
N LYS A 1022 3.42 -31.89 -8.08
CA LYS A 1022 3.20 -32.87 -9.15
C LYS A 1022 4.40 -32.93 -10.11
N GLU A 1023 4.79 -31.78 -10.66
CA GLU A 1023 5.92 -31.67 -11.59
C GLU A 1023 7.23 -31.18 -10.91
N ASN A 1024 7.25 -31.07 -9.58
CA ASN A 1024 8.35 -30.52 -8.77
C ASN A 1024 8.77 -29.09 -9.18
N LEU A 1025 7.84 -28.23 -9.62
CA LEU A 1025 8.12 -26.87 -10.11
C LEU A 1025 8.55 -25.93 -8.97
N PRO A 1026 9.54 -25.04 -9.18
CA PRO A 1026 9.84 -23.97 -8.24
C PRO A 1026 8.67 -22.98 -8.10
N ILE A 1027 8.37 -22.61 -6.85
CA ILE A 1027 7.39 -21.58 -6.50
C ILE A 1027 8.15 -20.29 -6.17
N LEU A 1028 7.93 -19.25 -6.96
CA LEU A 1028 8.56 -17.94 -6.84
C LEU A 1028 7.53 -16.92 -6.34
N LEU A 1029 7.85 -16.25 -5.24
CA LEU A 1029 7.00 -15.22 -4.67
C LEU A 1029 7.35 -13.86 -5.30
N ASN A 1030 6.33 -13.10 -5.66
CA ASN A 1030 6.44 -11.75 -6.21
C ASN A 1030 5.66 -10.73 -5.35
N ASP A 1031 6.06 -9.46 -5.38
CA ASP A 1031 5.45 -8.39 -4.57
C ASP A 1031 4.11 -7.87 -5.12
N GLY A 1032 3.74 -8.22 -6.35
CA GLY A 1032 2.57 -7.69 -7.04
C GLY A 1032 2.84 -6.43 -7.88
N ASN A 1033 4.09 -5.99 -7.94
CA ASN A 1033 4.51 -4.86 -8.77
C ASN A 1033 5.15 -5.34 -10.07
N ARG A 1034 6.43 -5.72 -10.02
CA ARG A 1034 7.28 -6.02 -11.20
C ARG A 1034 8.06 -7.31 -10.98
N LEU A 1035 8.55 -7.95 -12.04
CA LEU A 1035 9.45 -9.10 -11.87
C LEU A 1035 10.72 -8.66 -11.12
N SER A 1036 11.00 -9.28 -9.97
CA SER A 1036 12.22 -8.99 -9.21
C SER A 1036 13.46 -9.48 -9.96
N LYS A 1037 14.62 -8.90 -9.63
CA LYS A 1037 15.90 -9.32 -10.23
C LYS A 1037 16.15 -10.82 -10.03
N ASP A 1038 15.78 -11.36 -8.87
CA ASP A 1038 16.00 -12.77 -8.51
C ASP A 1038 15.18 -13.73 -9.38
N ILE A 1039 13.94 -13.37 -9.74
CA ILE A 1039 13.12 -14.15 -10.67
C ILE A 1039 13.72 -14.10 -12.08
N LYS A 1040 14.21 -12.93 -12.52
CA LYS A 1040 14.91 -12.80 -13.82
C LYS A 1040 16.20 -13.63 -13.84
N ASN A 1041 16.96 -13.64 -12.74
CA ASN A 1041 18.16 -14.45 -12.61
C ASN A 1041 17.81 -15.95 -12.68
N ILE A 1042 16.78 -16.44 -11.98
CA ILE A 1042 16.35 -17.85 -12.11
C ILE A 1042 15.98 -18.20 -13.56
N VAL A 1043 15.31 -17.31 -14.28
CA VAL A 1043 14.97 -17.54 -15.69
C VAL A 1043 16.24 -17.61 -16.57
N GLY A 1044 17.21 -16.71 -16.36
CA GLY A 1044 18.47 -16.72 -17.13
C GLY A 1044 19.44 -17.85 -16.76
N ASP A 1045 19.51 -18.22 -15.48
CA ASP A 1045 20.42 -19.24 -14.93
C ASP A 1045 19.89 -20.67 -15.08
N SER A 1046 18.69 -20.87 -15.66
CA SER A 1046 18.05 -22.18 -15.78
C SER A 1046 17.30 -22.36 -17.11
N ASN A 1047 16.71 -23.54 -17.32
CA ASN A 1047 16.01 -23.86 -18.57
C ASN A 1047 14.49 -23.57 -18.49
N ILE A 1048 14.08 -22.55 -17.72
CA ILE A 1048 12.67 -22.20 -17.56
C ILE A 1048 12.18 -21.50 -18.84
N LYS A 1049 11.17 -22.10 -19.47
CA LYS A 1049 10.53 -21.65 -20.71
C LYS A 1049 9.05 -21.32 -20.56
N LYS A 1050 8.41 -21.70 -19.45
CA LYS A 1050 7.02 -21.35 -19.12
C LYS A 1050 6.85 -20.93 -17.66
N MET A 1051 5.99 -19.94 -17.39
CA MET A 1051 5.61 -19.53 -16.03
C MET A 1051 4.10 -19.51 -15.80
N TYR A 1052 3.65 -20.20 -14.75
CA TYR A 1052 2.26 -20.16 -14.29
C TYR A 1052 2.03 -18.98 -13.35
N ILE A 1053 1.23 -18.01 -13.79
CA ILE A 1053 0.85 -16.83 -13.02
C ILE A 1053 -0.40 -17.16 -12.20
N ILE A 1054 -0.28 -17.19 -10.88
CA ILE A 1054 -1.38 -17.58 -9.99
C ILE A 1054 -2.08 -16.36 -9.40
N GLY A 1055 -3.40 -16.30 -9.59
CA GLY A 1055 -4.27 -15.24 -9.10
C GLY A 1055 -4.55 -14.15 -10.16
N GLY A 1056 -5.62 -13.38 -9.93
CA GLY A 1056 -6.14 -12.38 -10.87
C GLY A 1056 -5.22 -11.17 -11.09
N ARG A 1057 -5.56 -10.33 -12.09
CA ARG A 1057 -4.79 -9.12 -12.43
C ARG A 1057 -4.75 -8.07 -11.31
N ALA A 1058 -5.73 -8.06 -10.39
CA ALA A 1058 -5.69 -7.29 -9.14
C ALA A 1058 -4.66 -7.80 -8.10
N SER A 1059 -3.93 -8.88 -8.40
CA SER A 1059 -2.89 -9.46 -7.54
C SER A 1059 -1.52 -9.56 -8.21
N LEU A 1060 -1.50 -9.87 -9.50
CA LEU A 1060 -0.31 -9.84 -10.36
C LEU A 1060 -0.73 -9.11 -11.64
N PRO A 1061 -0.48 -7.80 -11.79
CA PRO A 1061 -1.02 -6.97 -12.88
C PRO A 1061 -0.50 -7.36 -14.26
N LYS A 1062 -1.12 -6.82 -15.32
CA LYS A 1062 -0.75 -7.14 -16.72
C LYS A 1062 0.76 -6.95 -16.99
N ARG A 1063 1.40 -5.93 -16.42
CA ARG A 1063 2.86 -5.74 -16.54
C ARG A 1063 3.72 -6.94 -16.11
N ILE A 1064 3.23 -7.85 -15.26
CA ILE A 1064 3.91 -9.11 -14.95
C ILE A 1064 3.89 -10.06 -16.17
N GLU A 1065 2.76 -10.15 -16.87
CA GLU A 1065 2.63 -10.87 -18.15
C GLU A 1065 3.59 -10.31 -19.20
N ASP A 1066 3.61 -8.97 -19.33
CA ASP A 1066 4.47 -8.26 -20.28
C ASP A 1066 5.97 -8.42 -19.92
N ASN A 1067 6.32 -8.42 -18.62
CA ASN A 1067 7.68 -8.68 -18.14
C ASN A 1067 8.15 -10.13 -18.35
N ILE A 1068 7.26 -11.13 -18.31
CA ILE A 1068 7.63 -12.53 -18.59
C ILE A 1068 7.86 -12.71 -20.10
N LYS A 1069 6.98 -12.15 -20.95
CA LYS A 1069 7.19 -12.11 -22.42
C LYS A 1069 8.52 -11.48 -22.81
N ALA A 1070 8.91 -10.38 -22.15
CA ALA A 1070 10.18 -9.70 -22.39
C ALA A 1070 11.44 -10.53 -22.04
N LEU A 1071 11.29 -11.73 -21.45
CA LEU A 1071 12.38 -12.67 -21.17
C LEU A 1071 12.41 -13.87 -22.14
N ASP A 1072 11.60 -13.86 -23.21
CA ASP A 1072 11.39 -15.02 -24.10
C ASP A 1072 10.89 -16.27 -23.34
N VAL A 1073 9.90 -16.05 -22.47
CA VAL A 1073 9.26 -17.07 -21.63
C VAL A 1073 7.75 -17.03 -21.84
N GLU A 1074 7.16 -18.20 -22.07
CA GLU A 1074 5.71 -18.36 -22.15
C GLU A 1074 5.06 -18.14 -20.77
N TYR A 1075 3.81 -17.70 -20.74
CA TYR A 1075 3.05 -17.67 -19.49
C TYR A 1075 1.63 -18.18 -19.65
N GLU A 1076 1.09 -18.71 -18.55
CA GLU A 1076 -0.30 -19.12 -18.44
C GLU A 1076 -0.85 -18.62 -17.10
N ARG A 1077 -2.04 -18.01 -17.07
CA ARG A 1077 -2.63 -17.46 -15.84
C ARG A 1077 -3.75 -18.34 -15.31
N LEU A 1078 -3.58 -18.88 -14.10
CA LEU A 1078 -4.59 -19.64 -13.39
C LEU A 1078 -5.21 -18.76 -12.29
N ALA A 1079 -6.44 -18.29 -12.53
CA ALA A 1079 -7.13 -17.35 -11.64
C ALA A 1079 -8.66 -17.48 -11.71
N GLY A 1080 -9.32 -17.39 -10.55
CA GLY A 1080 -10.76 -17.16 -10.42
C GLY A 1080 -11.08 -15.82 -9.76
N GLU A 1081 -12.36 -15.54 -9.55
CA GLU A 1081 -12.87 -14.38 -8.83
C GLU A 1081 -12.44 -14.39 -7.35
N ASP A 1082 -12.37 -15.58 -6.75
CA ASP A 1082 -11.93 -15.79 -5.38
C ASP A 1082 -10.90 -16.94 -5.22
N ARG A 1083 -10.46 -17.15 -3.98
CA ARG A 1083 -9.48 -18.19 -3.61
C ARG A 1083 -10.01 -19.62 -3.83
N TYR A 1084 -11.32 -19.83 -3.74
CA TYR A 1084 -11.94 -21.13 -3.89
C TYR A 1084 -12.01 -21.50 -5.38
N GLU A 1085 -12.48 -20.59 -6.22
CA GLU A 1085 -12.47 -20.78 -7.68
C GLU A 1085 -11.03 -20.84 -8.25
N THR A 1086 -10.10 -20.05 -7.72
CA THR A 1086 -8.67 -20.17 -8.06
C THR A 1086 -8.14 -21.55 -7.70
N SER A 1087 -8.45 -22.08 -6.49
CA SER A 1087 -8.06 -23.45 -6.11
C SER A 1087 -8.72 -24.52 -7.00
N SER A 1088 -9.96 -24.30 -7.44
CA SER A 1088 -10.69 -25.19 -8.36
C SER A 1088 -10.02 -25.25 -9.75
N LYS A 1089 -9.61 -24.10 -10.29
CA LYS A 1089 -8.87 -24.01 -11.56
C LYS A 1089 -7.49 -24.67 -11.48
N ILE A 1090 -6.73 -24.42 -10.41
CA ILE A 1090 -5.43 -25.07 -10.17
C ILE A 1090 -5.61 -26.59 -10.00
N ALA A 1091 -6.63 -27.02 -9.26
CA ALA A 1091 -6.96 -28.43 -9.09
C ALA A 1091 -7.30 -29.12 -10.41
N LYS A 1092 -8.11 -28.47 -11.28
CA LYS A 1092 -8.44 -28.98 -12.62
C LYS A 1092 -7.21 -29.10 -13.52
N TYR A 1093 -6.33 -28.10 -13.50
CA TYR A 1093 -5.09 -28.10 -14.28
C TYR A 1093 -4.10 -29.18 -13.80
N ALA A 1094 -3.92 -29.31 -12.48
CA ALA A 1094 -3.01 -30.30 -11.91
C ALA A 1094 -3.55 -31.74 -12.02
N TYR A 1095 -4.85 -31.94 -11.74
CA TYR A 1095 -5.52 -33.23 -11.67
C TYR A 1095 -6.95 -33.12 -12.24
N GLU A 1096 -7.09 -33.30 -13.56
CA GLU A 1096 -8.37 -33.22 -14.27
C GLU A 1096 -9.38 -34.28 -13.78
N ASN A 1097 -8.91 -35.47 -13.43
CA ASN A 1097 -9.68 -36.53 -12.78
C ASN A 1097 -8.89 -37.04 -11.57
N SER A 1098 -9.56 -37.29 -10.45
CA SER A 1098 -8.95 -37.95 -9.28
C SER A 1098 -10.01 -38.53 -8.36
N ASP A 1099 -9.89 -39.83 -8.04
CA ASP A 1099 -10.76 -40.50 -7.06
C ASP A 1099 -10.58 -39.95 -5.63
N LYS A 1100 -9.53 -39.15 -5.35
CA LYS A 1100 -9.26 -38.56 -4.03
C LYS A 1100 -9.08 -37.04 -4.11
N VAL A 1101 -9.61 -36.30 -3.14
CA VAL A 1101 -9.42 -34.85 -3.00
C VAL A 1101 -8.94 -34.50 -1.59
N ILE A 1102 -7.97 -33.59 -1.50
CA ILE A 1102 -7.49 -33.03 -0.23
C ILE A 1102 -8.26 -31.74 0.04
N LEU A 1103 -8.89 -31.63 1.21
CA LEU A 1103 -9.67 -30.46 1.62
C LEU A 1103 -8.93 -29.68 2.70
N ALA A 1104 -8.60 -28.42 2.42
CA ALA A 1104 -7.95 -27.51 3.35
C ALA A 1104 -8.79 -26.24 3.56
N SER A 1105 -8.66 -25.58 4.72
CA SER A 1105 -9.39 -24.33 4.96
C SER A 1105 -8.80 -23.19 4.16
N GLY A 1106 -9.63 -22.56 3.32
CA GLY A 1106 -9.30 -21.30 2.65
C GLY A 1106 -9.40 -20.09 3.58
N GLU A 1107 -9.96 -20.24 4.79
CA GLU A 1107 -10.08 -19.19 5.81
C GLU A 1107 -8.86 -19.18 6.75
N ASN A 1108 -8.41 -20.36 7.19
CA ASN A 1108 -7.26 -20.55 8.07
C ASN A 1108 -6.30 -21.60 7.49
N SER A 1109 -5.56 -21.23 6.43
CA SER A 1109 -4.71 -22.14 5.66
C SER A 1109 -3.42 -22.59 6.38
N ILE A 1110 -3.09 -21.99 7.53
CA ILE A 1110 -1.82 -22.22 8.23
C ILE A 1110 -1.70 -23.62 8.85
N ASP A 1111 -2.83 -24.26 9.16
CA ASP A 1111 -2.87 -25.62 9.73
C ASP A 1111 -2.58 -26.68 8.64
N ALA A 1112 -2.72 -26.31 7.36
CA ALA A 1112 -2.55 -27.20 6.21
C ALA A 1112 -1.22 -27.01 5.45
N LEU A 1113 -0.31 -26.13 5.91
CA LEU A 1113 0.98 -25.88 5.24
C LEU A 1113 1.80 -27.14 5.01
N ALA A 1114 1.82 -28.05 5.99
CA ALA A 1114 2.55 -29.31 5.88
C ALA A 1114 1.91 -30.30 4.88
N ALA A 1115 0.66 -30.10 4.48
CA ALA A 1115 -0.05 -30.98 3.55
C ALA A 1115 0.26 -30.71 2.08
N GLY A 1116 1.07 -29.69 1.74
CA GLY A 1116 1.45 -29.42 0.35
C GLY A 1116 2.05 -30.65 -0.34
N VAL A 1117 2.94 -31.38 0.35
CA VAL A 1117 3.60 -32.60 -0.14
C VAL A 1117 2.62 -33.75 -0.41
N LEU A 1118 1.47 -33.79 0.27
CA LEU A 1118 0.49 -34.86 0.12
C LEU A 1118 -0.14 -34.88 -1.26
N THR A 1119 -0.24 -33.73 -1.94
CA THR A 1119 -0.89 -33.67 -3.26
C THR A 1119 -0.24 -34.58 -4.30
N LYS A 1120 1.09 -34.72 -4.31
CA LYS A 1120 1.80 -35.72 -5.12
C LYS A 1120 1.68 -37.14 -4.57
N MET A 1121 1.84 -37.32 -3.26
CA MET A 1121 1.82 -38.66 -2.61
C MET A 1121 0.48 -39.37 -2.80
N GLU A 1122 -0.60 -38.61 -2.65
CA GLU A 1122 -2.00 -39.08 -2.78
C GLU A 1122 -2.54 -38.97 -4.21
N LYS A 1123 -1.76 -38.42 -5.15
CA LYS A 1123 -2.16 -38.10 -6.55
C LYS A 1123 -3.50 -37.34 -6.61
N ALA A 1124 -3.64 -36.39 -5.70
CA ALA A 1124 -4.90 -35.73 -5.38
C ALA A 1124 -4.73 -34.20 -5.36
N PRO A 1125 -5.64 -33.43 -5.98
CA PRO A 1125 -5.61 -31.98 -5.88
C PRO A 1125 -6.01 -31.50 -4.48
N MET A 1126 -5.50 -30.35 -4.07
CA MET A 1126 -5.95 -29.64 -2.88
C MET A 1126 -6.97 -28.56 -3.22
N LEU A 1127 -8.18 -28.72 -2.69
CA LEU A 1127 -9.28 -27.76 -2.81
C LEU A 1127 -9.47 -26.99 -1.50
N LEU A 1128 -9.72 -25.68 -1.61
CA LEU A 1128 -9.99 -24.84 -0.46
C LEU A 1128 -11.49 -24.84 -0.13
N VAL A 1129 -11.83 -25.02 1.14
CA VAL A 1129 -13.20 -24.97 1.66
C VAL A 1129 -13.32 -23.93 2.77
N GLN A 1130 -14.55 -23.56 3.13
CA GLN A 1130 -14.84 -22.70 4.28
C GLN A 1130 -15.20 -23.58 5.48
N LYS A 1131 -14.97 -23.09 6.70
CA LYS A 1131 -15.11 -23.87 7.94
C LYS A 1131 -16.43 -24.66 8.03
N ARG A 1132 -17.53 -24.10 7.55
CA ARG A 1132 -18.89 -24.68 7.62
C ARG A 1132 -19.56 -24.91 6.26
N ARG A 1133 -18.91 -24.62 5.13
CA ARG A 1133 -19.52 -24.77 3.80
C ARG A 1133 -18.50 -25.09 2.71
N ILE A 1134 -18.94 -25.90 1.75
CA ILE A 1134 -18.27 -26.13 0.47
C ILE A 1134 -18.82 -25.09 -0.52
N PRO A 1135 -17.98 -24.19 -1.07
CA PRO A 1135 -18.38 -23.26 -2.14
C PRO A 1135 -18.82 -24.00 -3.42
N LYS A 1136 -19.70 -23.40 -4.23
CA LYS A 1136 -20.25 -24.08 -5.44
C LYS A 1136 -19.18 -24.40 -6.47
N SER A 1137 -18.16 -23.54 -6.63
CA SER A 1137 -16.97 -23.80 -7.47
C SER A 1137 -16.14 -25.01 -7.02
N ILE A 1138 -16.27 -25.44 -5.76
CA ILE A 1138 -15.58 -26.58 -5.17
C ILE A 1138 -16.44 -27.85 -5.27
N SER A 1139 -17.75 -27.76 -5.01
CA SER A 1139 -18.64 -28.92 -5.19
C SER A 1139 -18.70 -29.35 -6.66
N ASN A 1140 -18.83 -28.39 -7.59
CA ASN A 1140 -18.76 -28.68 -9.03
C ASN A 1140 -17.43 -29.37 -9.39
N ARG A 1141 -16.32 -28.97 -8.77
CA ARG A 1141 -15.01 -29.56 -9.06
C ARG A 1141 -14.83 -30.97 -8.51
N ILE A 1142 -15.44 -31.26 -7.35
CA ILE A 1142 -15.52 -32.61 -6.76
C ILE A 1142 -16.36 -33.54 -7.65
N GLU A 1143 -17.50 -33.04 -8.15
CA GLU A 1143 -18.37 -33.73 -9.11
C GLU A 1143 -17.62 -34.00 -10.44
N GLU A 1144 -17.02 -32.96 -11.04
CA GLU A 1144 -16.21 -33.07 -12.28
C GLU A 1144 -15.03 -34.04 -12.14
N SER A 1145 -14.30 -34.02 -11.02
CA SER A 1145 -13.12 -34.87 -10.83
C SER A 1145 -13.46 -36.33 -10.49
N LYS A 1146 -14.75 -36.64 -10.27
CA LYS A 1146 -15.28 -37.94 -9.85
C LYS A 1146 -14.68 -38.43 -8.52
N ALA A 1147 -14.40 -37.51 -7.60
CA ALA A 1147 -13.75 -37.84 -6.33
C ALA A 1147 -14.68 -38.64 -5.41
N LYS A 1148 -14.17 -39.76 -4.88
CA LYS A 1148 -14.87 -40.71 -4.00
C LYS A 1148 -14.26 -40.81 -2.61
N LYS A 1149 -13.09 -40.22 -2.39
CA LYS A 1149 -12.38 -40.20 -1.11
C LYS A 1149 -11.92 -38.79 -0.78
N PHE A 1150 -12.06 -38.40 0.47
CA PHE A 1150 -11.71 -37.06 0.95
C PHE A 1150 -10.67 -37.13 2.06
N LEU A 1151 -9.69 -36.23 2.02
CA LEU A 1151 -8.69 -36.07 3.07
C LEU A 1151 -8.79 -34.65 3.66
N LEU A 1152 -9.41 -34.53 4.83
CA LEU A 1152 -9.61 -33.25 5.51
C LEU A 1152 -8.37 -32.90 6.33
N ILE A 1153 -7.75 -31.77 6.04
CA ILE A 1153 -6.54 -31.28 6.73
C ILE A 1153 -6.93 -30.19 7.74
N GLY A 1154 -6.62 -30.45 9.01
CA GLY A 1154 -6.93 -29.56 10.13
C GLY A 1154 -8.17 -29.98 10.93
N GLY A 1155 -8.23 -29.52 12.19
CA GLY A 1155 -9.27 -29.91 13.14
C GLY A 1155 -10.63 -29.26 12.86
N GLU A 1156 -11.65 -29.67 13.62
CA GLU A 1156 -13.03 -29.17 13.52
C GLU A 1156 -13.14 -27.63 13.61
N LYS A 1157 -12.24 -27.01 14.40
CA LYS A 1157 -12.14 -25.55 14.54
C LYS A 1157 -11.79 -24.84 13.22
N THR A 1158 -11.17 -25.53 12.26
CA THR A 1158 -10.68 -25.01 10.97
C THR A 1158 -11.50 -25.56 9.79
N ILE A 1159 -11.93 -26.83 9.84
CA ILE A 1159 -12.91 -27.45 8.92
C ILE A 1159 -13.88 -28.28 9.76
N SER A 1160 -15.10 -27.81 9.99
CA SER A 1160 -16.09 -28.50 10.84
C SER A 1160 -16.64 -29.77 10.21
N ASP A 1161 -17.19 -30.67 11.03
CA ASP A 1161 -17.72 -31.96 10.54
C ASP A 1161 -18.90 -31.80 9.58
N ARG A 1162 -19.62 -30.66 9.59
CA ARG A 1162 -20.60 -30.32 8.53
C ARG A 1162 -20.01 -30.36 7.11
N VAL A 1163 -18.70 -30.13 6.96
CA VAL A 1163 -18.01 -30.28 5.66
C VAL A 1163 -17.71 -31.75 5.37
N LYS A 1164 -17.35 -32.56 6.38
CA LYS A 1164 -17.22 -34.03 6.29
C LYS A 1164 -18.55 -34.65 5.88
N ASP A 1165 -19.62 -34.39 6.64
CA ASP A 1165 -20.98 -34.87 6.40
C ASP A 1165 -21.44 -34.53 4.97
N LYS A 1166 -21.12 -33.32 4.50
CA LYS A 1166 -21.52 -32.86 3.16
C LYS A 1166 -20.75 -33.56 2.04
N VAL A 1167 -19.45 -33.87 2.20
CA VAL A 1167 -18.73 -34.63 1.17
C VAL A 1167 -19.07 -36.13 1.18
N GLU A 1168 -19.36 -36.71 2.35
CA GLU A 1168 -19.93 -38.06 2.43
C GLU A 1168 -21.34 -38.13 1.84
N GLY A 1169 -22.10 -37.04 1.95
CA GLY A 1169 -23.42 -36.89 1.33
C GLY A 1169 -23.39 -36.65 -0.19
N LEU A 1170 -22.27 -36.23 -0.78
CA LEU A 1170 -22.11 -36.11 -2.24
C LEU A 1170 -21.87 -37.46 -2.94
N LEU A 1171 -21.74 -38.55 -2.17
CA LEU A 1171 -21.47 -39.91 -2.65
C LEU A 1171 -22.64 -40.88 -2.43
N LYS A 1172 -23.81 -40.34 -2.10
CA LYS A 1172 -25.09 -41.04 -1.95
C LYS A 1172 -26.09 -40.46 -2.94
#